data_AF-A0A7K5P2N5-F1
#
_entry.id   AF-A0A7K5P2N5-F1
#
_cell.length_a   1.000
_cell.length_b   1.000
_cell.length_c   1.000
_cell.angle_alpha   90.00
_cell.angle_beta   90.00
_cell.angle_gamma   90.00
#
_symmetry.space_group_name_H-M   'P 1'
#
loop_
_entity.id
_entity.type
_entity.pdbx_description
1 polymer ?
#
loop_
_entity_poly.entity_id
_entity_poly.type
_entity_poly.pdbx_seq_one_letter_code
_entity_poly.pdbx_strand_id
1 'polypeptide(L)'
;QEISLFFSVESRSSRCLNSQLQEAARKKLWALESDDRDVCALFKELSARLVCTQAQEHRFLLTFKTLEEAWKFSTYLTLGYVGRCLEQLLFDQEYWLNCALMEDTEIRVTVDEDRLATIYIGLLLQEGNFFSRAVPSVWQGEQEREEGLQLCKNELIHVKNIGEESKWEGMSLLTGRRGLVSVTALEPLPDPFYQWFLKNYAVSFGISQEISGTASQPIVKGRCTATEDHRGAAHNELNFSKGDSIEVIGFVIPGLPWFVGKSLSSGSIGFVPTRYINPEACEPLGEGLVFLSEEEKSSLLSIPYNGDEQHFITLFDDLARTDITSVYRLGEVNFDTGKYLTMVCLSLPEAVLRSCKDIQLSWEEINGLATASTSELSSPGSESAPATLEDIILEKVDDFDDPKFFIDLNAGHMEDADVFDPILTFLNQDSYVPSFQSFYDLNFSFLNSTFYGFSDEDELVLYLETCRSWAKKTHSVWAHVRLCFLLGKLCIKKIKFSQARVYFEEAMSILDRGFGDLPLLAALHVNLASIYLKQNMKHKFSSLLGKTVALLVCLPGHSFNSENELEVMMYVLKEAIAVGNAPLEARVCFLIVKLFLQLGKNDEVLPFTEHLQCLITTLLSPDTSSVPLDATPILSYLYDKKYLPNIALASARLFVPSVLKGAPTPIWRAGFILQNTSKLPGSQLERSSIPALACFYLKQALHFSCKSKAVPTQRMLCAILSRMYLQHGVLDGAVCYAAMAVTLSRMMGKEEAFESSLSLGWMYLLNSQPGPAADIMWQVLHSLHRTDSVTQGGAVHNLLAIALKGEGQVQKATENYLQALHKAKETGNKRNQAIALANLGQLSFSRGASQLSELYLLQSAQLYAELQGSEDLEMELAQVLLWLAQAMVNRQKVEDGKLCYELALVFALKWNNLRSQLHITESLCHFYSKVSPNLQACITYHEHWVSLAQKLQDREMEDNARQTLSQLYQALGTSE
;
A
#
# COMPACT_ATOMS: atom_id res chain seq x y z
N GLN A 1 23.85 -11.25 -21.87
CA GLN A 1 24.73 -11.67 -20.75
C GLN A 1 23.83 -12.17 -19.65
N GLU A 2 24.16 -13.31 -19.04
CA GLU A 2 23.35 -13.96 -18.01
C GLU A 2 23.90 -13.62 -16.62
N ILE A 3 23.00 -13.48 -15.63
CA ILE A 3 23.34 -13.27 -14.23
C ILE A 3 22.69 -14.34 -13.36
N SER A 4 23.40 -14.79 -12.33
CA SER A 4 22.88 -15.75 -11.36
C SER A 4 22.37 -15.00 -10.13
N LEU A 5 21.10 -15.24 -9.80
CA LEU A 5 20.50 -14.79 -8.55
C LEU A 5 20.40 -15.99 -7.61
N PHE A 6 21.08 -15.92 -6.48
CA PHE A 6 21.03 -16.93 -5.43
C PHE A 6 20.10 -16.46 -4.31
N PHE A 7 19.41 -17.41 -3.68
CA PHE A 7 18.66 -17.12 -2.47
C PHE A 7 19.00 -18.11 -1.35
N SER A 8 18.97 -17.60 -0.12
CA SER A 8 19.13 -18.38 1.10
C SER A 8 18.07 -17.98 2.12
N VAL A 9 17.52 -18.97 2.82
CA VAL A 9 16.54 -18.78 3.87
C VAL A 9 17.29 -18.78 5.21
N GLU A 10 17.34 -17.62 5.85
CA GLU A 10 17.99 -17.40 7.14
C GLU A 10 16.96 -17.13 8.24
N SER A 11 17.33 -17.46 9.47
CA SER A 11 16.60 -17.08 10.67
C SER A 11 17.14 -15.75 11.22
N ARG A 12 16.28 -14.77 11.49
CA ARG A 12 16.65 -13.44 11.99
C ARG A 12 17.23 -13.51 13.40
N SER A 13 16.69 -14.39 14.25
CA SER A 13 17.14 -14.57 15.63
C SER A 13 18.50 -15.27 15.72
N SER A 14 18.73 -16.29 14.88
CA SER A 14 19.97 -17.07 14.91
C SER A 14 21.02 -16.60 13.92
N ARG A 15 20.64 -15.77 12.93
CA ARG A 15 21.46 -15.36 11.77
C ARG A 15 22.12 -16.55 11.05
N CYS A 16 21.46 -17.71 11.11
CA CYS A 16 21.92 -18.96 10.52
C CYS A 16 20.93 -19.47 9.48
N LEU A 17 21.41 -20.31 8.55
CA LEU A 17 20.58 -20.94 7.54
C LEU A 17 19.51 -21.84 8.19
N ASN A 18 18.24 -21.62 7.85
CA ASN A 18 17.16 -22.51 8.25
C ASN A 18 17.08 -23.67 7.24
N SER A 19 17.75 -24.79 7.55
CA SER A 19 17.84 -25.94 6.63
C SER A 19 16.49 -26.55 6.27
N GLN A 20 15.52 -26.51 7.19
CA GLN A 20 14.18 -27.06 6.96
C GLN A 20 13.40 -26.21 5.95
N LEU A 21 13.38 -24.89 6.15
CA LEU A 21 12.71 -23.98 5.22
C LEU A 21 13.45 -23.88 3.88
N GLN A 22 14.78 -23.94 3.87
CA GLN A 22 15.56 -24.00 2.63
C GLN A 22 15.19 -25.25 1.81
N GLU A 23 14.99 -26.40 2.47
CA GLU A 23 14.56 -27.62 1.79
C GLU A 23 13.11 -27.55 1.31
N ALA A 24 12.20 -26.93 2.07
CA ALA A 24 10.83 -26.66 1.65
C ALA A 24 10.79 -25.76 0.40
N ALA A 25 11.53 -24.65 0.43
CA ALA A 25 11.67 -23.75 -0.72
C ALA A 25 12.27 -24.48 -1.93
N ARG A 26 13.26 -25.36 -1.73
CA ARG A 26 13.83 -26.20 -2.81
C ARG A 26 12.79 -27.13 -3.43
N LYS A 27 11.97 -27.80 -2.61
CA LYS A 27 10.90 -28.69 -3.11
C LYS A 27 9.86 -27.91 -3.93
N LYS A 28 9.49 -26.70 -3.47
CA LYS A 28 8.59 -25.83 -4.22
C LYS A 28 9.22 -25.41 -5.56
N LEU A 29 10.51 -25.06 -5.52
CA LEU A 29 11.25 -24.69 -6.71
C LEU A 29 11.36 -25.84 -7.74
N TRP A 30 11.50 -27.09 -7.28
CA TRP A 30 11.43 -28.28 -8.16
C TRP A 30 10.07 -28.40 -8.87
N ALA A 31 8.98 -28.09 -8.18
CA ALA A 31 7.65 -28.09 -8.81
C ALA A 31 7.53 -26.99 -9.87
N LEU A 32 8.04 -25.79 -9.56
CA LEU A 32 8.03 -24.62 -10.45
C LEU A 32 8.99 -24.75 -11.64
N GLU A 33 10.00 -25.62 -11.58
CA GLU A 33 10.86 -25.94 -12.72
C GLU A 33 10.08 -26.66 -13.85
N SER A 34 8.95 -27.29 -13.52
CA SER A 34 8.08 -27.97 -14.50
C SER A 34 6.95 -27.11 -15.09
N ASP A 35 6.47 -26.09 -14.36
CA ASP A 35 5.52 -25.07 -14.84
C ASP A 35 6.04 -23.68 -14.44
N ASP A 36 6.72 -23.02 -15.36
CA ASP A 36 7.47 -21.78 -15.13
C ASP A 36 6.62 -20.50 -15.28
N ARG A 37 5.33 -20.62 -15.56
CA ARG A 37 4.46 -19.47 -15.87
C ARG A 37 4.41 -18.44 -14.75
N ASP A 38 4.23 -18.88 -13.51
CA ASP A 38 4.14 -18.01 -12.35
C ASP A 38 5.48 -17.35 -12.02
N VAL A 39 6.59 -18.10 -12.18
CA VAL A 39 7.95 -17.59 -11.99
C VAL A 39 8.32 -16.57 -13.06
N CYS A 40 7.99 -16.86 -14.31
CA CYS A 40 8.15 -15.94 -15.43
C CYS A 40 7.32 -14.66 -15.25
N ALA A 41 6.07 -14.77 -14.78
CA ALA A 41 5.22 -13.62 -14.49
C ALA A 41 5.83 -12.75 -13.38
N LEU A 42 6.33 -13.37 -12.31
CA LEU A 42 6.98 -12.66 -11.21
C LEU A 42 8.23 -11.91 -11.67
N PHE A 43 9.16 -12.57 -12.38
CA PHE A 43 10.38 -11.90 -12.83
C PHE A 43 10.09 -10.82 -13.87
N LYS A 44 9.06 -11.00 -14.71
CA LYS A 44 8.59 -9.94 -15.61
C LYS A 44 8.12 -8.71 -14.85
N GLU A 45 7.40 -8.87 -13.73
CA GLU A 45 7.01 -7.78 -12.84
C GLU A 45 8.25 -7.10 -12.22
N LEU A 46 9.22 -7.90 -11.76
CA LEU A 46 10.52 -7.45 -11.26
C LEU A 46 11.44 -6.85 -12.36
N SER A 47 10.96 -6.73 -13.60
CA SER A 47 11.72 -6.18 -14.73
C SER A 47 12.96 -7.00 -15.12
N ALA A 48 12.92 -8.32 -14.92
CA ALA A 48 13.94 -9.27 -15.35
C ALA A 48 13.36 -10.37 -16.26
N ARG A 49 14.21 -10.98 -17.09
CA ARG A 49 13.82 -12.11 -17.94
C ARG A 49 14.42 -13.40 -17.41
N LEU A 50 13.57 -14.34 -17.02
CA LEU A 50 13.99 -15.67 -16.59
C LEU A 50 14.50 -16.47 -17.79
N VAL A 51 15.72 -17.02 -17.67
CA VAL A 51 16.30 -17.95 -18.64
C VAL A 51 16.01 -19.38 -18.21
N CYS A 52 16.35 -19.72 -16.96
CA CYS A 52 15.98 -20.98 -16.35
C CYS A 52 16.04 -20.90 -14.82
N THR A 53 15.32 -21.83 -14.20
CA THR A 53 15.32 -22.06 -12.76
C THR A 53 16.16 -23.29 -12.47
N GLN A 54 17.12 -23.19 -11.54
CA GLN A 54 17.96 -24.32 -11.17
C GLN A 54 17.82 -24.63 -9.69
N ALA A 55 16.99 -25.62 -9.41
CA ALA A 55 16.55 -25.83 -8.05
C ALA A 55 17.57 -26.55 -7.15
N GLN A 56 18.50 -27.32 -7.74
CA GLN A 56 19.61 -27.94 -6.99
C GLN A 56 20.61 -26.92 -6.43
N GLU A 57 20.81 -25.81 -7.16
CA GLU A 57 21.77 -24.76 -6.80
C GLU A 57 21.09 -23.55 -6.13
N HIS A 58 19.78 -23.63 -5.87
CA HIS A 58 18.98 -22.54 -5.29
C HIS A 58 19.13 -21.21 -6.05
N ARG A 59 19.18 -21.28 -7.39
CA ARG A 59 19.46 -20.11 -8.23
C ARG A 59 18.48 -19.94 -9.37
N PHE A 60 18.29 -18.68 -9.75
CA PHE A 60 17.61 -18.26 -10.97
C PHE A 60 18.64 -17.65 -11.92
N LEU A 61 18.59 -18.03 -13.20
CA LEU A 61 19.39 -17.42 -14.24
C LEU A 61 18.55 -16.36 -14.96
N LEU A 62 19.00 -15.11 -14.89
CA LEU A 62 18.30 -13.94 -15.38
C LEU A 62 19.08 -13.27 -16.51
N THR A 63 18.37 -12.57 -17.39
CA THR A 63 18.93 -11.71 -18.43
C THR A 63 18.18 -10.40 -18.52
N PHE A 64 18.86 -9.38 -19.03
CA PHE A 64 18.29 -8.06 -19.29
C PHE A 64 18.53 -7.70 -20.76
N LYS A 65 17.49 -7.16 -21.42
CA LYS A 65 17.58 -6.68 -22.80
C LYS A 65 17.69 -5.16 -22.87
N THR A 66 17.10 -4.45 -21.91
CA THR A 66 17.08 -2.98 -21.88
C THR A 66 17.74 -2.45 -20.61
N LEU A 67 18.19 -1.19 -20.67
CA LEU A 67 18.71 -0.48 -19.50
C LEU A 67 17.67 -0.29 -18.42
N GLU A 68 16.42 -0.05 -18.82
CA GLU A 68 15.31 0.12 -17.90
C GLU A 68 15.00 -1.18 -17.13
N GLU A 69 15.10 -2.34 -17.78
CA GLU A 69 14.96 -3.65 -17.13
C GLU A 69 16.03 -3.82 -16.03
N ALA A 70 17.31 -3.62 -16.38
CA ALA A 70 18.43 -3.74 -15.44
C ALA A 70 18.34 -2.74 -14.28
N TRP A 71 17.96 -1.49 -14.57
CA TRP A 71 17.77 -0.45 -13.56
C TRP A 71 16.67 -0.81 -12.57
N LYS A 72 15.43 -1.04 -13.05
CA LYS A 72 14.29 -1.34 -12.18
C LYS A 72 14.57 -2.55 -11.30
N PHE A 73 15.14 -3.59 -11.87
CA PHE A 73 15.53 -4.78 -11.11
C PHE A 73 16.56 -4.46 -10.02
N SER A 74 17.59 -3.66 -10.32
CA SER A 74 18.59 -3.20 -9.35
C SER A 74 17.95 -2.38 -8.21
N THR A 75 17.00 -1.51 -8.54
CA THR A 75 16.24 -0.73 -7.56
C THR A 75 15.43 -1.66 -6.65
N TYR A 76 14.69 -2.61 -7.21
CA TYR A 76 13.90 -3.58 -6.42
C TYR A 76 14.76 -4.51 -5.56
N LEU A 77 15.98 -4.83 -6.02
CA LEU A 77 16.97 -5.57 -5.23
C LEU A 77 17.45 -4.74 -4.04
N THR A 78 17.81 -3.47 -4.27
CA THR A 78 18.28 -2.53 -3.24
C THR A 78 17.20 -2.25 -2.19
N LEU A 79 15.94 -2.12 -2.61
CA LEU A 79 14.79 -1.93 -1.73
C LEU A 79 14.35 -3.22 -1.00
N GLY A 80 14.96 -4.38 -1.32
CA GLY A 80 14.64 -5.67 -0.69
C GLY A 80 13.34 -6.33 -1.16
N TYR A 81 12.72 -5.82 -2.23
CA TYR A 81 11.46 -6.35 -2.76
C TYR A 81 11.60 -7.74 -3.37
N VAL A 82 12.73 -8.01 -4.02
CA VAL A 82 12.99 -9.31 -4.66
C VAL A 82 12.89 -10.46 -3.64
N GLY A 83 13.50 -10.32 -2.46
CA GLY A 83 13.43 -11.33 -1.41
C GLY A 83 12.01 -11.56 -0.88
N ARG A 84 11.22 -10.48 -0.72
CA ARG A 84 9.82 -10.56 -0.27
C ARG A 84 8.90 -11.20 -1.30
N CYS A 85 9.12 -10.91 -2.57
CA CYS A 85 8.42 -11.56 -3.68
C CYS A 85 8.73 -13.05 -3.75
N LEU A 86 10.01 -13.44 -3.59
CA LEU A 86 10.40 -14.84 -3.52
C LEU A 86 9.79 -15.56 -2.30
N GLU A 87 9.65 -14.88 -1.16
CA GLU A 87 9.00 -15.46 0.03
C GLU A 87 7.55 -15.86 -0.26
N GLN A 88 6.83 -15.02 -1.00
CA GLN A 88 5.46 -15.29 -1.43
C GLN A 88 5.38 -16.45 -2.44
N LEU A 89 6.37 -16.57 -3.32
CA LEU A 89 6.41 -17.63 -4.34
C LEU A 89 6.78 -19.00 -3.75
N LEU A 90 7.70 -19.02 -2.77
CA LEU A 90 8.36 -20.24 -2.31
C LEU A 90 7.64 -20.94 -1.15
N PHE A 91 6.80 -20.23 -0.38
CA PHE A 91 6.19 -20.78 0.82
C PHE A 91 4.68 -20.94 0.73
N ASP A 92 4.22 -22.09 1.23
CA ASP A 92 2.81 -22.51 1.23
C ASP A 92 2.02 -21.98 2.44
N GLN A 93 0.72 -22.29 2.49
CA GLN A 93 -0.23 -21.77 3.48
C GLN A 93 0.19 -22.07 4.93
N GLU A 94 0.79 -23.23 5.21
CA GLU A 94 1.25 -23.63 6.54
C GLU A 94 2.29 -22.67 7.14
N TYR A 95 3.21 -22.19 6.29
CA TYR A 95 4.22 -21.21 6.69
C TYR A 95 3.56 -19.89 7.11
N TRP A 96 2.60 -19.40 6.33
CA TRP A 96 1.93 -18.12 6.59
C TRP A 96 1.04 -18.12 7.84
N LEU A 97 0.47 -19.28 8.20
CA LEU A 97 -0.30 -19.44 9.44
C LEU A 97 0.59 -19.46 10.69
N ASN A 98 1.87 -19.80 10.56
CA ASN A 98 2.85 -19.80 11.63
C ASN A 98 3.57 -18.44 11.72
N CYS A 99 2.92 -17.47 12.36
CA CYS A 99 3.44 -16.11 12.50
C CYS A 99 4.83 -16.02 13.14
N ALA A 100 5.14 -16.87 14.12
CA ALA A 100 6.46 -16.86 14.78
C ALA A 100 7.57 -17.28 13.82
N LEU A 101 7.29 -18.26 12.96
CA LEU A 101 8.22 -18.69 11.91
C LEU A 101 8.42 -17.59 10.87
N MET A 102 7.34 -16.93 10.44
CA MET A 102 7.40 -15.84 9.47
C MET A 102 8.16 -14.62 9.99
N GLU A 103 7.98 -14.24 11.26
CA GLU A 103 8.75 -13.16 11.90
C GLU A 103 10.25 -13.46 11.92
N ASP A 104 10.59 -14.71 12.21
CA ASP A 104 11.99 -15.16 12.28
C ASP A 104 12.58 -15.42 10.89
N THR A 105 11.81 -15.46 9.80
CA THR A 105 12.34 -15.81 8.49
C THR A 105 12.78 -14.58 7.69
N GLU A 106 13.94 -14.70 7.03
CA GLU A 106 14.48 -13.74 6.09
C GLU A 106 15.00 -14.47 4.85
N ILE A 107 14.53 -14.06 3.66
CA ILE A 107 15.11 -14.53 2.40
C ILE A 107 16.17 -13.54 1.98
N ARG A 108 17.43 -13.96 2.11
CA ARG A 108 18.56 -13.20 1.57
C ARG A 108 18.79 -13.55 0.12
N VAL A 109 18.81 -12.52 -0.70
CA VAL A 109 19.06 -12.62 -2.12
C VAL A 109 20.43 -12.04 -2.39
N THR A 110 21.30 -12.82 -3.04
CA THR A 110 22.64 -12.37 -3.41
C THR A 110 22.78 -12.44 -4.92
N VAL A 111 23.23 -11.33 -5.49
CA VAL A 111 23.55 -11.19 -6.92
C VAL A 111 24.99 -10.69 -6.99
N ASP A 112 25.73 -11.12 -8.02
CA ASP A 112 27.04 -10.56 -8.33
C ASP A 112 26.86 -9.11 -8.82
N GLU A 113 26.95 -8.15 -7.89
CA GLU A 113 26.72 -6.72 -8.15
C GLU A 113 27.70 -6.17 -9.20
N ASP A 114 28.95 -6.62 -9.19
CA ASP A 114 29.98 -6.23 -10.18
C ASP A 114 29.57 -6.69 -11.58
N ARG A 115 29.04 -7.91 -11.72
CA ARG A 115 28.48 -8.39 -12.98
C ARG A 115 27.23 -7.63 -13.39
N LEU A 116 26.32 -7.32 -12.47
CA LEU A 116 25.12 -6.53 -12.77
C LEU A 116 25.49 -5.14 -13.29
N ALA A 117 26.45 -4.48 -12.62
CA ALA A 117 27.02 -3.20 -13.04
C ALA A 117 27.70 -3.31 -14.41
N THR A 118 28.43 -4.40 -14.67
CA THR A 118 29.05 -4.65 -15.97
C THR A 118 28.02 -4.83 -17.09
N ILE A 119 26.93 -5.57 -16.84
CA ILE A 119 25.82 -5.72 -17.79
C ILE A 119 25.18 -4.36 -18.07
N TYR A 120 24.91 -3.59 -17.01
CA TYR A 120 24.34 -2.26 -17.11
C TYR A 120 25.21 -1.30 -17.93
N ILE A 121 26.51 -1.22 -17.62
CA ILE A 121 27.49 -0.41 -18.35
C ILE A 121 27.61 -0.89 -19.80
N GLY A 122 27.61 -2.20 -20.04
CA GLY A 122 27.62 -2.77 -21.39
C GLY A 122 26.41 -2.35 -22.21
N LEU A 123 25.22 -2.35 -21.62
CA LEU A 123 23.99 -1.86 -22.26
C LEU A 123 24.04 -0.34 -22.51
N LEU A 124 24.65 0.45 -21.60
CA LEU A 124 24.81 1.90 -21.77
C LEU A 124 25.75 2.22 -22.94
N LEU A 125 26.87 1.50 -23.03
CA LEU A 125 27.83 1.65 -24.11
C LEU A 125 27.21 1.25 -25.47
N GLN A 126 26.33 0.25 -25.51
CA GLN A 126 25.59 -0.15 -26.70
C GLN A 126 24.59 0.92 -27.17
N GLU A 127 23.92 1.61 -26.26
CA GLU A 127 23.04 2.74 -26.60
C GLU A 127 23.84 3.90 -27.21
N GLY A 128 25.12 4.04 -26.82
CA GLY A 128 26.03 5.04 -27.36
C GLY A 128 25.69 6.47 -26.97
N ASN A 129 24.83 6.67 -25.95
CA ASN A 129 24.42 7.98 -25.46
C ASN A 129 24.22 7.92 -23.93
N PHE A 130 25.12 8.52 -23.14
CA PHE A 130 25.05 8.46 -21.68
C PHE A 130 25.83 9.59 -20.99
N PHE A 131 25.64 9.75 -19.69
CA PHE A 131 26.40 10.67 -18.85
C PHE A 131 27.54 9.94 -18.12
N SER A 132 28.67 10.61 -17.94
CA SER A 132 29.84 10.03 -17.29
C SER A 132 30.57 11.09 -16.48
N ARG A 133 31.42 10.65 -15.56
CA ARG A 133 32.38 11.49 -14.85
C ARG A 133 33.74 11.42 -15.54
N ALA A 134 34.41 12.56 -15.58
CA ALA A 134 35.79 12.65 -16.05
C ALA A 134 36.73 11.98 -15.04
N VAL A 135 37.39 10.90 -15.47
CA VAL A 135 38.46 10.25 -14.70
C VAL A 135 39.78 10.96 -15.04
N PRO A 136 40.62 11.28 -14.06
CA PRO A 136 41.96 11.79 -14.35
C PRO A 136 42.82 10.63 -14.88
N SER A 137 42.76 10.35 -16.18
CA SER A 137 43.75 9.50 -16.85
C SER A 137 44.87 10.36 -17.45
N VAL A 138 46.09 9.88 -17.21
CA VAL A 138 47.41 10.40 -17.54
C VAL A 138 47.45 11.37 -18.72
N TRP A 139 47.92 12.60 -18.45
CA TRP A 139 48.28 13.60 -19.45
C TRP A 139 49.16 12.96 -20.55
N GLN A 140 48.63 12.74 -21.74
CA GLN A 140 49.44 12.33 -22.89
C GLN A 140 49.71 13.55 -23.78
N GLY A 141 51.00 13.86 -23.90
CA GLY A 141 51.66 14.47 -25.06
C GLY A 141 51.20 15.86 -25.53
N GLU A 142 52.13 16.81 -25.57
CA GLU A 142 51.98 18.19 -26.04
C GLU A 142 51.51 18.37 -27.52
N GLN A 143 51.03 17.32 -28.20
CA GLN A 143 50.60 17.34 -29.60
C GLN A 143 49.07 17.20 -29.83
N GLU A 144 48.24 16.87 -28.84
CA GLU A 144 46.76 16.77 -29.00
C GLU A 144 45.98 17.99 -28.44
N ARG A 145 46.60 19.18 -28.40
CA ARG A 145 45.97 20.38 -27.80
C ARG A 145 44.89 21.06 -28.64
N GLU A 146 44.73 20.73 -29.93
CA GLU A 146 43.84 21.51 -30.82
C GLU A 146 42.41 20.95 -30.96
N GLU A 147 42.13 19.68 -30.62
CA GLU A 147 40.80 19.07 -30.82
C GLU A 147 40.18 18.36 -29.58
N GLY A 148 40.92 18.24 -28.47
CA GLY A 148 40.47 17.57 -27.25
C GLY A 148 39.72 18.49 -26.27
N LEU A 149 38.66 18.00 -25.61
CA LEU A 149 37.94 18.76 -24.60
C LEU A 149 38.73 18.80 -23.27
N GLN A 150 38.97 20.01 -22.74
CA GLN A 150 39.66 20.19 -21.44
C GLN A 150 38.66 20.00 -20.30
N LEU A 151 38.89 19.01 -19.42
CA LEU A 151 37.94 18.57 -18.39
C LEU A 151 38.54 18.66 -16.98
N CYS A 152 37.72 19.04 -16.00
CA CYS A 152 38.05 19.01 -14.59
C CYS A 152 37.82 17.60 -14.00
N LYS A 153 38.53 17.26 -12.92
CA LYS A 153 38.32 15.99 -12.21
C LYS A 153 36.87 15.89 -11.71
N ASN A 154 36.23 14.73 -11.90
CA ASN A 154 34.83 14.45 -11.51
C ASN A 154 33.78 15.32 -12.21
N GLU A 155 34.14 16.00 -13.29
CA GLU A 155 33.20 16.78 -14.08
C GLU A 155 32.19 15.87 -14.80
N LEU A 156 30.91 16.25 -14.79
CA LEU A 156 29.86 15.55 -15.51
C LEU A 156 29.90 15.88 -17.01
N ILE A 157 29.91 14.83 -17.82
CA ILE A 157 30.02 14.91 -19.28
C ILE A 157 28.89 14.10 -19.90
N HIS A 158 28.20 14.70 -20.86
CA HIS A 158 27.31 13.96 -21.76
C HIS A 158 28.12 13.41 -22.94
N VAL A 159 28.08 12.10 -23.14
CA VAL A 159 28.92 11.40 -24.12
C VAL A 159 28.03 10.75 -25.17
N LYS A 160 28.37 10.98 -26.44
CA LYS A 160 27.70 10.42 -27.61
C LYS A 160 28.69 9.70 -28.51
N ASN A 161 28.37 8.47 -28.87
CA ASN A 161 29.17 7.64 -29.76
C ASN A 161 29.01 8.11 -31.22
N ILE A 162 30.14 8.38 -31.89
CA ILE A 162 30.19 8.82 -33.30
C ILE A 162 30.50 7.65 -34.26
N GLY A 163 30.78 6.45 -33.74
CA GLY A 163 31.14 5.26 -34.52
C GLY A 163 32.65 4.99 -34.61
N GLU A 164 33.49 5.81 -33.96
CA GLU A 164 34.92 5.56 -33.82
C GLU A 164 35.23 4.82 -32.50
N GLU A 165 36.07 3.78 -32.54
CA GLU A 165 36.30 2.89 -31.39
C GLU A 165 37.02 3.54 -30.19
N SER A 166 37.72 4.67 -30.40
CA SER A 166 38.62 5.25 -29.38
C SER A 166 38.31 6.68 -28.93
N LYS A 167 37.56 7.47 -29.73
CA LYS A 167 37.23 8.87 -29.46
C LYS A 167 35.73 9.13 -29.65
N TRP A 168 35.06 9.65 -28.62
CA TRP A 168 33.62 9.90 -28.61
C TRP A 168 33.33 11.41 -28.45
N GLU A 169 32.15 11.87 -28.85
CA GLU A 169 31.74 13.27 -28.65
C GLU A 169 31.39 13.47 -27.16
N GLY A 170 32.13 14.31 -26.46
CA GLY A 170 31.83 14.71 -25.09
C GLY A 170 31.34 16.16 -25.03
N MET A 171 30.26 16.40 -24.28
CA MET A 171 29.77 17.73 -23.92
C MET A 171 29.89 17.93 -22.42
N SER A 172 30.73 18.89 -22.01
CA SER A 172 30.87 19.27 -20.60
C SER A 172 29.59 19.94 -20.11
N LEU A 173 29.01 19.42 -19.03
CA LEU A 173 27.83 20.03 -18.40
C LEU A 173 28.18 21.30 -17.61
N LEU A 174 29.45 21.53 -17.27
CA LEU A 174 29.91 22.75 -16.61
C LEU A 174 30.08 23.91 -17.60
N THR A 175 30.85 23.66 -18.67
CA THR A 175 31.25 24.69 -19.64
C THR A 175 30.33 24.78 -20.85
N GLY A 176 29.54 23.73 -21.11
CA GLY A 176 28.68 23.61 -22.30
C GLY A 176 29.46 23.38 -23.60
N ARG A 177 30.78 23.19 -23.53
CA ARG A 177 31.64 22.96 -24.71
C ARG A 177 31.55 21.51 -25.16
N ARG A 178 31.64 21.31 -26.47
CA ARG A 178 31.70 19.99 -27.13
C ARG A 178 33.08 19.75 -27.72
N GLY A 179 33.51 18.49 -27.74
CA GLY A 179 34.83 18.10 -28.22
C GLY A 179 35.04 16.60 -28.06
N LEU A 180 36.17 16.09 -28.55
CA LEU A 180 36.47 14.66 -28.50
C LEU A 180 37.04 14.27 -27.13
N VAL A 181 36.57 13.14 -26.60
CA VAL A 181 37.04 12.56 -25.32
C VAL A 181 37.38 11.09 -25.54
N SER A 182 38.48 10.63 -24.93
CA SER A 182 38.88 9.21 -24.97
C SER A 182 37.98 8.37 -24.06
N VAL A 183 37.58 7.18 -24.53
CA VAL A 183 36.78 6.21 -23.75
C VAL A 183 37.48 5.83 -22.43
N THR A 184 38.81 5.86 -22.39
CA THR A 184 39.61 5.53 -21.18
C THR A 184 39.61 6.63 -20.11
N ALA A 185 39.13 7.84 -20.44
CA ALA A 185 39.02 8.97 -19.52
C ALA A 185 37.60 9.13 -18.96
N LEU A 186 36.69 8.20 -19.27
CA LEU A 186 35.28 8.28 -18.93
C LEU A 186 34.90 7.15 -17.97
N GLU A 187 34.26 7.52 -16.86
CA GLU A 187 33.60 6.59 -15.95
C GLU A 187 32.09 6.83 -16.05
N PRO A 188 31.33 5.93 -16.71
CA PRO A 188 29.88 6.03 -16.77
C PRO A 188 29.28 6.12 -15.37
N LEU A 189 28.22 6.92 -15.20
CA LEU A 189 27.56 7.00 -13.90
C LEU A 189 27.01 5.62 -13.51
N PRO A 190 27.37 5.09 -12.32
CA PRO A 190 26.95 3.77 -11.90
C PRO A 190 25.48 3.73 -11.46
N ASP A 191 24.96 4.85 -10.93
CA ASP A 191 23.56 4.96 -10.51
C ASP A 191 22.65 5.17 -11.73
N PRO A 192 21.73 4.23 -12.03
CA PRO A 192 20.87 4.36 -13.18
C PRO A 192 19.80 5.47 -13.07
N PHE A 193 19.41 5.87 -11.85
CA PHE A 193 18.50 6.99 -11.66
C PHE A 193 19.12 8.28 -12.21
N TYR A 194 20.42 8.51 -11.98
CA TYR A 194 21.12 9.69 -12.52
C TYR A 194 21.13 9.70 -14.03
N GLN A 195 21.35 8.55 -14.67
CA GLN A 195 21.31 8.45 -16.12
C GLN A 195 19.93 8.75 -16.68
N TRP A 196 18.89 8.14 -16.12
CA TRP A 196 17.50 8.38 -16.53
C TRP A 196 17.09 9.85 -16.34
N PHE A 197 17.40 10.41 -15.17
CA PHE A 197 17.05 11.78 -14.81
C PHE A 197 17.71 12.79 -15.76
N LEU A 198 19.02 12.68 -15.96
CA LEU A 198 19.77 13.60 -16.82
C LEU A 198 19.37 13.48 -18.31
N LYS A 199 18.95 12.29 -18.76
CA LYS A 199 18.44 12.07 -20.13
C LYS A 199 17.07 12.70 -20.34
N ASN A 200 16.15 12.50 -19.41
CA ASN A 200 14.76 12.95 -19.55
C ASN A 200 14.57 14.43 -19.23
N TYR A 201 15.38 14.97 -18.32
CA TYR A 201 15.30 16.37 -17.88
C TYR A 201 16.55 17.17 -18.29
N ALA A 202 16.75 17.28 -19.60
CA ALA A 202 17.84 18.05 -20.17
C ALA A 202 17.62 19.56 -19.97
N VAL A 203 18.09 20.11 -18.85
CA VAL A 203 18.07 21.56 -18.62
C VAL A 203 19.10 22.25 -19.52
N SER A 204 18.69 23.31 -20.21
CA SER A 204 19.49 24.08 -21.18
C SER A 204 20.73 24.74 -20.57
N PHE A 205 20.73 24.98 -19.26
CA PHE A 205 21.86 25.55 -18.55
C PHE A 205 22.85 24.48 -18.05
N GLY A 206 24.13 24.85 -18.12
CA GLY A 206 25.20 24.13 -17.45
C GLY A 206 25.21 24.34 -15.94
N ILE A 207 26.11 23.62 -15.27
CA ILE A 207 26.35 23.69 -13.83
C ILE A 207 26.92 25.08 -13.47
N SER A 208 26.31 25.75 -12.50
CA SER A 208 26.59 27.12 -12.05
C SER A 208 27.72 27.23 -11.04
N GLN A 209 28.05 26.14 -10.33
CA GLN A 209 29.02 26.08 -9.22
C GLN A 209 28.64 26.90 -7.97
N GLU A 210 27.43 27.47 -7.91
CA GLU A 210 26.99 28.19 -6.70
C GLU A 210 26.72 27.26 -5.52
N ILE A 211 26.36 26.01 -5.83
CA ILE A 211 26.21 24.92 -4.86
C ILE A 211 27.56 24.20 -4.79
N SER A 212 28.12 24.11 -3.59
CA SER A 212 29.43 23.50 -3.32
C SER A 212 29.31 22.37 -2.29
N GLY A 213 30.38 21.61 -2.05
CA GLY A 213 30.48 20.78 -0.84
C GLY A 213 30.37 19.26 -1.04
N THR A 214 31.14 18.54 -0.24
CA THR A 214 31.12 17.07 -0.09
C THR A 214 30.11 16.65 0.98
N ALA A 215 29.44 15.51 0.77
CA ALA A 215 28.34 14.91 1.53
C ALA A 215 28.53 14.65 3.06
N SER A 216 29.54 15.22 3.71
CA SER A 216 29.96 14.83 5.06
C SER A 216 29.29 15.58 6.21
N GLN A 217 28.48 16.62 5.96
CA GLN A 217 27.81 17.39 7.02
C GLN A 217 26.29 17.23 6.95
N PRO A 218 25.59 17.06 8.10
CA PRO A 218 24.14 16.96 8.14
C PRO A 218 23.47 18.33 7.95
N ILE A 219 22.17 18.33 7.63
CA ILE A 219 21.33 19.54 7.64
C ILE A 219 21.12 19.97 9.10
N VAL A 220 21.28 21.26 9.38
CA VAL A 220 21.23 21.80 10.75
C VAL A 220 20.16 22.88 10.91
N LYS A 221 19.65 23.02 12.14
CA LYS A 221 18.68 24.05 12.57
C LYS A 221 19.13 24.70 13.87
N GLY A 222 18.52 25.82 14.23
CA GLY A 222 18.76 26.49 15.52
C GLY A 222 19.51 27.81 15.38
N ARG A 223 20.55 28.02 16.19
CA ARG A 223 21.27 29.30 16.27
C ARG A 223 22.69 29.17 15.77
N CYS A 224 23.15 30.21 15.10
CA CYS A 224 24.51 30.29 14.58
C CYS A 224 25.15 31.63 14.95
N THR A 225 26.48 31.67 14.94
CA THR A 225 27.24 32.88 15.30
C THR A 225 28.00 33.41 14.10
N ALA A 226 27.94 34.72 13.88
CA ALA A 226 28.70 35.40 12.84
C ALA A 226 30.20 35.37 13.14
N THR A 227 30.99 34.92 12.17
CA THR A 227 32.47 34.84 12.26
C THR A 227 33.16 36.13 11.82
N GLU A 228 32.50 36.90 10.95
CA GLU A 228 32.99 38.14 10.34
C GLU A 228 31.86 39.18 10.27
N ASP A 229 32.23 40.46 10.10
CA ASP A 229 31.29 41.54 9.86
C ASP A 229 30.74 41.45 8.42
N HIS A 230 29.43 41.56 8.26
CA HIS A 230 28.79 41.56 6.95
C HIS A 230 27.85 42.76 6.78
N ARG A 231 28.07 43.51 5.70
CA ARG A 231 27.12 44.50 5.18
C ARG A 231 26.51 43.95 3.89
N GLY A 232 25.20 43.72 3.91
CA GLY A 232 24.43 43.25 2.77
C GLY A 232 24.53 44.22 1.60
N ALA A 233 24.69 43.67 0.40
CA ALA A 233 24.76 44.45 -0.84
C ALA A 233 23.37 44.85 -1.36
N ALA A 234 22.33 44.11 -0.97
CA ALA A 234 20.93 44.36 -1.31
C ALA A 234 20.08 44.54 -0.04
N HIS A 235 18.95 45.26 -0.13
CA HIS A 235 18.05 45.50 1.00
C HIS A 235 17.51 44.22 1.66
N ASN A 236 17.53 43.10 0.94
CA ASN A 236 17.08 41.79 1.41
C ASN A 236 18.18 40.96 2.10
N GLU A 237 19.43 41.45 2.14
CA GLU A 237 20.55 40.79 2.83
C GLU A 237 20.70 41.31 4.26
N LEU A 238 20.95 40.39 5.21
CA LEU A 238 21.02 40.73 6.62
C LEU A 238 22.36 41.39 6.97
N ASN A 239 22.31 42.51 7.67
CA ASN A 239 23.50 43.16 8.23
C ASN A 239 23.79 42.61 9.64
N PHE A 240 25.03 42.19 9.90
CA PHE A 240 25.45 41.67 11.20
C PHE A 240 26.94 41.91 11.47
N SER A 241 27.31 41.96 12.74
CA SER A 241 28.70 42.11 13.20
C SER A 241 29.24 40.77 13.71
N LYS A 242 30.57 40.63 13.74
CA LYS A 242 31.26 39.46 14.27
C LYS A 242 30.83 39.20 15.73
N GLY A 243 30.42 37.97 16.01
CA GLY A 243 29.92 37.55 17.31
C GLY A 243 28.41 37.71 17.49
N ASP A 244 27.70 38.30 16.53
CA ASP A 244 26.23 38.36 16.57
C ASP A 244 25.63 36.95 16.47
N SER A 245 24.60 36.71 17.29
CA SER A 245 23.79 35.49 17.24
C SER A 245 22.66 35.64 16.23
N ILE A 246 22.59 34.72 15.27
CA ILE A 246 21.59 34.67 14.20
C ILE A 246 20.76 33.40 14.40
N GLU A 247 19.44 33.57 14.47
CA GLU A 247 18.48 32.47 14.49
C GLU A 247 18.18 32.03 13.05
N VAL A 248 18.34 30.73 12.76
CA VAL A 248 18.03 30.15 11.45
C VAL A 248 16.52 30.03 11.30
N ILE A 249 15.97 30.60 10.22
CA ILE A 249 14.59 30.38 9.82
C ILE A 249 14.58 29.22 8.82
N GLY A 250 14.11 28.05 9.27
CA GLY A 250 14.16 26.80 8.53
C GLY A 250 15.48 26.05 8.73
N PHE A 251 16.23 25.83 7.65
CA PHE A 251 17.41 24.97 7.63
C PHE A 251 18.66 25.65 7.09
N VAL A 252 19.83 25.18 7.54
CA VAL A 252 21.10 25.39 6.84
C VAL A 252 21.50 24.08 6.20
N ILE A 253 21.44 24.02 4.87
CA ILE A 253 21.89 22.88 4.08
C ILE A 253 23.35 23.12 3.69
N PRO A 254 24.27 22.22 4.09
CA PRO A 254 25.68 22.35 3.74
C PRO A 254 25.85 22.45 2.22
N GLY A 255 26.70 23.40 1.80
CA GLY A 255 26.98 23.62 0.39
C GLY A 255 26.16 24.68 -0.31
N LEU A 256 25.05 25.13 0.28
CA LEU A 256 24.29 26.25 -0.25
C LEU A 256 24.94 27.60 0.12
N PRO A 257 24.89 28.61 -0.77
CA PRO A 257 25.52 29.90 -0.53
C PRO A 257 24.73 30.81 0.43
N TRP A 258 23.42 30.58 0.57
CA TRP A 258 22.50 31.43 1.34
C TRP A 258 21.51 30.59 2.14
N PHE A 259 21.05 31.12 3.26
CA PHE A 259 19.86 30.68 4.00
C PHE A 259 19.11 31.89 4.57
N VAL A 260 17.94 31.69 5.16
CA VAL A 260 17.14 32.76 5.78
C VAL A 260 17.41 32.79 7.27
N GLY A 261 17.72 33.97 7.82
CA GLY A 261 18.01 34.12 9.24
C GLY A 261 17.45 35.40 9.84
N LYS A 262 17.27 35.38 11.16
CA LYS A 262 16.83 36.51 11.97
C LYS A 262 17.96 36.93 12.90
N SER A 263 18.36 38.19 12.81
CA SER A 263 19.32 38.75 13.76
C SER A 263 18.64 38.96 15.11
N LEU A 264 19.23 38.45 16.19
CA LEU A 264 18.74 38.68 17.55
C LEU A 264 19.03 40.10 18.05
N SER A 265 20.00 40.80 17.46
CA SER A 265 20.38 42.16 17.86
C SER A 265 19.48 43.24 17.24
N SER A 266 19.10 43.08 15.96
CA SER A 266 18.24 44.02 15.24
C SER A 266 16.78 43.55 15.09
N GLY A 267 16.50 42.27 15.32
CA GLY A 267 15.18 41.66 15.07
C GLY A 267 14.82 41.52 13.59
N SER A 268 15.69 41.96 12.67
CA SER A 268 15.46 41.93 11.23
C SER A 268 15.68 40.53 10.65
N ILE A 269 14.85 40.17 9.67
CA ILE A 269 14.96 38.92 8.91
C ILE A 269 15.57 39.24 7.54
N GLY A 270 16.49 38.39 7.07
CA GLY A 270 17.16 38.58 5.80
C GLY A 270 17.86 37.33 5.28
N PHE A 271 18.36 37.41 4.05
CA PHE A 271 19.29 36.42 3.52
C PHE A 271 20.63 36.52 4.21
N VAL A 272 21.18 35.37 4.59
CA VAL A 272 22.44 35.28 5.32
C VAL A 272 23.42 34.39 4.54
N PRO A 273 24.63 34.88 4.19
CA PRO A 273 25.61 34.11 3.45
C PRO A 273 26.27 33.06 4.36
N THR A 274 26.26 31.80 3.94
CA THR A 274 26.76 30.67 4.75
C THR A 274 28.25 30.77 5.08
N ARG A 275 29.06 31.39 4.20
CA ARG A 275 30.51 31.55 4.37
C ARG A 275 30.96 32.37 5.59
N TYR A 276 30.10 33.23 6.14
CA TYR A 276 30.44 34.10 7.27
C TYR A 276 29.97 33.55 8.61
N ILE A 277 29.56 32.29 8.67
CA ILE A 277 28.91 31.70 9.86
C ILE A 277 29.62 30.45 10.31
N ASN A 278 29.68 30.26 11.63
CA ASN A 278 30.05 28.98 12.22
C ASN A 278 28.78 28.15 12.54
N PRO A 279 28.54 27.03 11.83
CA PRO A 279 27.40 26.14 12.08
C PRO A 279 27.58 25.22 13.30
N GLU A 280 28.75 25.19 13.97
CA GLU A 280 29.00 24.33 15.14
C GLU A 280 28.04 24.57 16.33
N ALA A 281 27.38 25.73 16.38
CA ALA A 281 26.35 26.04 17.38
C ALA A 281 24.94 25.51 17.02
N CYS A 282 24.76 25.00 15.80
CA CYS A 282 23.48 24.47 15.32
C CYS A 282 23.29 23.00 15.68
N GLU A 283 22.05 22.63 15.96
CA GLU A 283 21.67 21.25 16.26
C GLU A 283 21.25 20.53 14.97
N PRO A 284 21.56 19.24 14.82
CA PRO A 284 21.00 18.43 13.73
C PRO A 284 19.47 18.35 13.87
N LEU A 285 18.78 18.03 12.77
CA LEU A 285 17.30 18.06 12.71
C LEU A 285 16.59 17.18 13.75
N GLY A 286 17.24 16.12 14.24
CA GLY A 286 16.75 15.18 15.26
C GLY A 286 17.11 13.73 14.91
N GLU A 287 16.85 12.76 15.80
CA GLU A 287 17.03 11.33 15.50
C GLU A 287 16.04 10.87 14.43
N GLY A 288 16.54 10.31 13.31
CA GLY A 288 15.73 9.81 12.19
C GLY A 288 15.25 10.88 11.18
N LEU A 289 15.56 12.16 11.40
CA LEU A 289 15.27 13.25 10.46
C LEU A 289 16.54 13.68 9.71
N VAL A 290 16.62 13.36 8.42
CA VAL A 290 17.80 13.67 7.58
C VAL A 290 17.63 14.95 6.76
N PHE A 291 16.43 15.18 6.20
CA PHE A 291 16.14 16.33 5.33
C PHE A 291 14.75 16.96 5.57
N LEU A 292 14.02 16.53 6.60
CA LEU A 292 12.68 17.04 6.92
C LEU A 292 12.64 17.63 8.33
N SER A 293 11.77 18.60 8.54
CA SER A 293 11.32 18.98 9.89
C SER A 293 10.26 18.01 10.42
N GLU A 294 10.04 18.02 11.74
CA GLU A 294 8.92 17.30 12.36
C GLU A 294 7.56 17.77 11.84
N GLU A 295 7.42 19.05 11.48
CA GLU A 295 6.20 19.61 10.88
C GLU A 295 5.92 19.03 9.48
N GLU A 296 6.96 18.76 8.70
CA GLU A 296 6.81 18.18 7.36
C GLU A 296 6.64 16.66 7.40
N LYS A 297 6.97 16.03 8.52
CA LYS A 297 6.75 14.60 8.72
C LYS A 297 5.27 14.28 8.62
N SER A 298 4.39 15.05 9.26
CA SER A 298 2.93 14.88 9.12
C SER A 298 2.45 15.16 7.70
N SER A 299 3.05 16.13 7.00
CA SER A 299 2.74 16.43 5.59
C SER A 299 3.11 15.29 4.64
N LEU A 300 4.18 14.54 4.91
CA LEU A 300 4.52 13.33 4.15
C LEU A 300 3.54 12.19 4.47
N LEU A 301 3.06 12.13 5.72
CA LEU A 301 2.06 11.17 6.15
C LEU A 301 0.66 11.49 5.63
N SER A 302 0.37 12.73 5.24
CA SER A 302 -0.92 13.12 4.63
C SER A 302 -0.98 12.95 3.11
N ILE A 303 0.12 12.49 2.49
CA ILE A 303 0.17 12.18 1.05
C ILE A 303 -0.73 10.97 0.75
N PRO A 304 -1.42 10.93 -0.42
CA PRO A 304 -2.31 9.83 -0.76
C PRO A 304 -1.59 8.48 -0.68
N TYR A 305 -2.05 7.65 0.24
CA TYR A 305 -1.91 6.20 0.23
C TYR A 305 -3.31 5.59 0.05
N ASN A 306 -3.43 4.42 -0.58
CA ASN A 306 -4.72 3.88 -1.05
C ASN A 306 -5.75 3.77 0.09
N GLY A 307 -6.71 4.68 0.14
CA GLY A 307 -7.86 4.67 1.05
C GLY A 307 -7.54 5.10 2.48
N ASP A 308 -8.44 5.88 3.07
CA ASP A 308 -8.44 6.17 4.50
C ASP A 308 -8.64 4.88 5.30
N GLU A 309 -8.23 4.85 6.57
CA GLU A 309 -8.47 3.68 7.44
C GLU A 309 -9.94 3.25 7.47
N GLN A 310 -10.87 4.20 7.30
CA GLN A 310 -12.29 3.93 7.19
C GLN A 310 -12.63 3.00 6.02
N HIS A 311 -11.95 3.15 4.88
CA HIS A 311 -12.11 2.24 3.74
C HIS A 311 -11.78 0.80 4.12
N PHE A 312 -10.66 0.58 4.82
CA PHE A 312 -10.29 -0.77 5.25
C PHE A 312 -11.14 -1.31 6.39
N ILE A 313 -11.65 -0.44 7.26
CA ILE A 313 -12.65 -0.85 8.26
C ILE A 313 -13.92 -1.35 7.57
N THR A 314 -14.41 -0.68 6.52
CA THR A 314 -15.57 -1.16 5.77
C THR A 314 -15.30 -2.50 5.08
N LEU A 315 -14.09 -2.69 4.51
CA LEU A 315 -13.67 -3.98 3.94
C LEU A 315 -13.65 -5.08 5.01
N PHE A 316 -13.14 -4.78 6.21
CA PHE A 316 -13.10 -5.74 7.31
C PHE A 316 -14.50 -6.07 7.83
N ASP A 317 -15.41 -5.09 7.89
CA ASP A 317 -16.80 -5.33 8.25
C ASP A 317 -17.44 -6.33 7.28
N ASP A 318 -17.24 -6.16 5.98
CA ASP A 318 -17.77 -7.06 4.97
C ASP A 318 -17.19 -8.48 5.06
N LEU A 319 -15.90 -8.62 5.41
CA LEU A 319 -15.25 -9.92 5.63
C LEU A 319 -15.69 -10.59 6.95
N ALA A 320 -16.02 -9.80 7.97
CA ALA A 320 -16.44 -10.26 9.29
C ALA A 320 -17.92 -10.66 9.35
N ARG A 321 -18.77 -10.13 8.45
CA ARG A 321 -20.20 -10.44 8.39
C ARG A 321 -20.44 -11.93 8.24
N THR A 322 -21.34 -12.46 9.08
CA THR A 322 -21.81 -13.84 9.00
C THR A 322 -23.31 -13.92 8.83
N ASP A 323 -23.80 -14.96 8.16
CA ASP A 323 -25.22 -15.27 8.00
C ASP A 323 -25.75 -16.21 9.11
N ILE A 324 -24.91 -16.53 10.12
CA ILE A 324 -25.15 -17.59 11.13
C ILE A 324 -26.42 -17.39 11.96
N THR A 325 -26.88 -16.14 12.10
CA THR A 325 -28.09 -15.79 12.86
C THR A 325 -29.37 -15.97 12.04
N SER A 326 -29.25 -16.12 10.72
CA SER A 326 -30.37 -16.08 9.77
C SER A 326 -30.50 -17.35 8.93
N VAL A 327 -29.38 -18.02 8.62
CA VAL A 327 -29.32 -19.23 7.79
C VAL A 327 -28.93 -20.42 8.66
N TYR A 328 -29.72 -21.49 8.60
CA TYR A 328 -29.45 -22.72 9.36
C TYR A 328 -28.22 -23.45 8.82
N ARG A 329 -27.64 -24.36 9.60
CA ARG A 329 -26.50 -25.19 9.15
C ARG A 329 -26.91 -26.65 8.97
N LEU A 330 -26.27 -27.32 8.02
CA LEU A 330 -26.40 -28.77 7.85
C LEU A 330 -25.52 -29.47 8.91
N GLY A 331 -26.05 -30.53 9.53
CA GLY A 331 -25.41 -31.19 10.68
C GLY A 331 -24.33 -32.21 10.33
N GLU A 332 -24.16 -32.53 9.05
CA GLU A 332 -23.09 -33.40 8.53
C GLU A 332 -22.54 -32.74 7.25
N VAL A 333 -22.04 -31.52 7.38
CA VAL A 333 -21.25 -30.95 6.29
C VAL A 333 -19.91 -31.69 6.27
N ASN A 334 -19.87 -32.85 5.62
CA ASN A 334 -18.62 -33.43 5.09
C ASN A 334 -18.01 -32.52 4.01
N PHE A 335 -18.59 -31.35 3.73
CA PHE A 335 -17.89 -30.26 3.05
C PHE A 335 -16.87 -29.52 3.87
N ASP A 336 -16.78 -29.75 5.18
CA ASP A 336 -15.76 -29.10 5.98
C ASP A 336 -15.14 -30.05 7.00
N THR A 337 -13.83 -30.19 6.86
CA THR A 337 -12.87 -30.35 7.96
C THR A 337 -12.82 -31.66 8.77
N GLY A 338 -13.70 -32.64 8.57
CA GLY A 338 -13.73 -33.83 9.45
C GLY A 338 -12.90 -35.04 9.02
N LYS A 339 -13.09 -35.54 7.79
CA LYS A 339 -12.60 -36.89 7.42
C LYS A 339 -11.29 -36.95 6.63
N TYR A 340 -10.93 -35.88 5.94
CA TYR A 340 -9.61 -35.74 5.30
C TYR A 340 -8.60 -34.96 6.15
N LEU A 341 -9.03 -34.32 7.25
CA LEU A 341 -8.12 -33.82 8.31
C LEU A 341 -7.68 -34.90 9.31
N THR A 342 -8.22 -36.12 9.22
CA THR A 342 -7.62 -37.27 9.92
C THR A 342 -6.23 -37.63 9.40
N MET A 343 -5.79 -37.02 8.28
CA MET A 343 -4.42 -37.07 7.81
C MET A 343 -3.91 -35.62 7.76
N VAL A 344 -3.14 -35.26 8.79
CA VAL A 344 -2.62 -33.91 9.08
C VAL A 344 -3.61 -32.99 9.85
N CYS A 345 -4.03 -33.44 11.04
CA CYS A 345 -4.21 -32.50 12.15
C CYS A 345 -2.85 -31.82 12.41
N LEU A 346 -2.61 -30.63 11.85
CA LEU A 346 -1.54 -29.77 12.34
C LEU A 346 -1.96 -29.33 13.74
N SER A 347 -1.41 -29.99 14.75
CA SER A 347 -1.45 -29.49 16.12
C SER A 347 -0.98 -28.04 16.12
N LEU A 348 -1.75 -27.18 16.77
CA LEU A 348 -1.44 -25.77 16.91
C LEU A 348 0.04 -25.57 17.29
N PRO A 349 0.85 -24.79 16.53
CA PRO A 349 2.16 -24.40 16.99
C PRO A 349 2.02 -23.72 18.35
N GLU A 350 2.80 -24.14 19.33
CA GLU A 350 2.71 -23.70 20.72
C GLU A 350 2.81 -22.17 20.89
N ALA A 351 3.37 -21.50 19.88
CA ALA A 351 3.42 -20.04 19.72
C ALA A 351 2.05 -19.37 19.51
N VAL A 352 1.10 -20.00 18.80
CA VAL A 352 -0.26 -19.45 18.61
C VAL A 352 -1.06 -19.55 19.92
N LEU A 353 -0.87 -20.65 20.68
CA LEU A 353 -1.45 -20.79 22.02
C LEU A 353 -0.88 -19.76 22.99
N ARG A 354 0.44 -19.48 22.93
CA ARG A 354 1.09 -18.42 23.71
C ARG A 354 0.58 -17.05 23.32
N SER A 355 0.49 -16.71 22.04
CA SER A 355 -0.03 -15.41 21.58
C SER A 355 -1.49 -15.17 21.98
N CYS A 356 -2.37 -16.18 21.86
CA CYS A 356 -3.74 -16.11 22.40
C CYS A 356 -3.72 -15.85 23.91
N LYS A 357 -2.86 -16.56 24.66
CA LYS A 357 -2.69 -16.39 26.12
C LYS A 357 -2.09 -15.05 26.48
N ASP A 358 -1.13 -14.51 25.73
CA ASP A 358 -0.47 -13.23 26.00
C ASP A 358 -1.44 -12.06 25.77
N ILE A 359 -2.27 -12.15 24.74
CA ILE A 359 -3.37 -11.20 24.51
C ILE A 359 -4.40 -11.32 25.63
N GLN A 360 -4.78 -12.53 26.03
CA GLN A 360 -5.72 -12.78 27.12
C GLN A 360 -5.19 -12.33 28.50
N LEU A 361 -3.91 -12.55 28.79
CA LEU A 361 -3.21 -12.10 30.01
C LEU A 361 -3.07 -10.59 30.06
N SER A 362 -2.72 -9.94 28.93
CA SER A 362 -2.71 -8.49 28.83
C SER A 362 -4.10 -7.90 29.14
N TRP A 363 -5.19 -8.60 28.83
CA TRP A 363 -6.55 -8.18 29.16
C TRP A 363 -6.95 -8.45 30.61
N GLU A 364 -6.52 -9.56 31.20
CA GLU A 364 -6.75 -9.86 32.62
C GLU A 364 -6.04 -8.86 33.53
N GLU A 365 -4.84 -8.39 33.16
CA GLU A 365 -4.12 -7.32 33.85
C GLU A 365 -4.82 -5.95 33.73
N ILE A 366 -5.47 -5.66 32.61
CA ILE A 366 -6.23 -4.42 32.39
C ILE A 366 -7.58 -4.44 33.15
N ASN A 367 -8.23 -5.60 33.25
CA ASN A 367 -9.48 -5.77 33.99
C ASN A 367 -9.31 -5.69 35.52
N GLY A 368 -8.11 -5.96 36.04
CA GLY A 368 -7.79 -5.77 37.47
C GLY A 368 -7.87 -4.32 37.95
N LEU A 369 -7.85 -3.34 37.03
CA LEU A 369 -7.93 -1.91 37.34
C LEU A 369 -9.30 -1.27 37.07
N ALA A 370 -10.24 -1.97 36.43
CA ALA A 370 -11.47 -1.39 35.88
C ALA A 370 -12.76 -1.76 36.64
N THR A 371 -12.69 -2.32 37.85
CA THR A 371 -13.86 -2.49 38.72
C THR A 371 -14.03 -1.30 39.67
N ALA A 372 -14.42 -0.14 39.12
CA ALA A 372 -15.09 0.89 39.91
C ALA A 372 -15.93 1.82 39.01
N SER A 373 -17.20 1.98 39.42
CA SER A 373 -18.19 3.00 39.04
C SER A 373 -18.91 2.86 37.69
N THR A 374 -20.11 2.30 37.81
CA THR A 374 -21.31 2.52 37.00
C THR A 374 -21.82 3.97 37.09
N SER A 375 -22.25 4.57 35.98
CA SER A 375 -23.57 5.24 35.91
C SER A 375 -23.96 5.56 34.47
N GLU A 376 -25.15 5.12 34.11
CA GLU A 376 -25.88 5.33 32.86
C GLU A 376 -26.22 6.82 32.62
N LEU A 377 -26.32 7.22 31.34
CA LEU A 377 -27.49 7.93 30.78
C LEU A 377 -27.32 8.10 29.26
N SER A 378 -28.18 7.41 28.52
CA SER A 378 -28.38 7.47 27.07
C SER A 378 -29.39 8.54 26.66
N SER A 379 -29.23 9.16 25.48
CA SER A 379 -30.35 9.57 24.61
C SER A 379 -29.85 9.97 23.19
N PRO A 380 -30.70 9.99 22.13
CA PRO A 380 -30.37 9.41 20.82
C PRO A 380 -30.40 10.38 19.62
N GLY A 381 -29.78 9.93 18.52
CA GLY A 381 -30.28 10.14 17.14
C GLY A 381 -29.70 11.29 16.32
N SER A 382 -28.94 10.95 15.27
CA SER A 382 -29.04 11.61 13.95
C SER A 382 -28.32 10.77 12.89
N GLU A 383 -29.10 10.23 11.95
CA GLU A 383 -28.64 9.68 10.68
C GLU A 383 -27.99 10.79 9.85
N SER A 384 -26.86 10.51 9.20
CA SER A 384 -26.36 11.32 8.09
C SER A 384 -25.84 10.41 6.97
N ALA A 385 -26.29 10.71 5.76
CA ALA A 385 -25.98 10.02 4.51
C ALA A 385 -24.51 10.22 4.09
N PRO A 386 -23.95 9.38 3.19
CA PRO A 386 -22.53 9.39 2.90
C PRO A 386 -22.17 10.56 1.99
N ALA A 387 -21.20 11.37 2.41
CA ALA A 387 -20.64 12.45 1.61
C ALA A 387 -19.78 11.88 0.46
N THR A 388 -19.99 12.42 -0.73
CA THR A 388 -19.22 12.14 -1.94
C THR A 388 -17.79 12.68 -1.85
N LEU A 389 -16.91 12.03 -2.61
CA LEU A 389 -15.43 12.09 -2.69
C LEU A 389 -14.78 13.49 -2.85
N GLU A 390 -15.53 14.59 -2.76
CA GLU A 390 -15.02 15.97 -2.90
C GLU A 390 -14.70 16.64 -1.55
N ASP A 391 -15.06 16.03 -0.41
CA ASP A 391 -14.92 16.64 0.92
C ASP A 391 -13.60 16.31 1.67
N ILE A 392 -12.75 15.41 1.15
CA ILE A 392 -11.56 14.90 1.89
C ILE A 392 -10.27 15.70 1.60
N ILE A 393 -10.28 16.64 0.65
CA ILE A 393 -9.09 17.46 0.33
C ILE A 393 -9.01 18.76 1.15
N LEU A 394 -10.05 19.12 1.88
CA LEU A 394 -10.01 20.23 2.81
C LEU A 394 -9.82 19.65 4.22
N GLU A 395 -8.57 19.68 4.73
CA GLU A 395 -8.42 19.98 6.15
C GLU A 395 -9.42 21.09 6.45
N LYS A 396 -10.26 20.91 7.48
CA LYS A 396 -11.15 21.96 7.96
C LYS A 396 -10.29 23.19 8.27
N VAL A 397 -10.09 24.03 7.26
CA VAL A 397 -9.80 25.43 7.43
C VAL A 397 -11.06 25.92 8.12
N ASP A 398 -10.93 26.28 9.39
CA ASP A 398 -11.96 27.02 10.10
C ASP A 398 -12.59 28.02 9.11
N ASP A 399 -13.91 28.06 9.06
CA ASP A 399 -14.71 28.98 8.23
C ASP A 399 -14.32 30.43 8.59
N PHE A 400 -13.17 30.88 8.09
CA PHE A 400 -12.78 32.27 8.09
C PHE A 400 -13.58 32.89 6.95
N ASP A 401 -14.37 33.92 7.25
CA ASP A 401 -15.04 34.76 6.26
C ASP A 401 -13.96 35.39 5.35
N ASP A 402 -13.52 34.65 4.32
CA ASP A 402 -12.55 35.16 3.35
C ASP A 402 -13.17 36.37 2.65
N PRO A 403 -12.43 37.48 2.52
CA PRO A 403 -12.97 38.72 1.98
C PRO A 403 -13.35 38.51 0.51
N LYS A 404 -14.61 38.83 0.17
CA LYS A 404 -15.14 38.71 -1.18
C LYS A 404 -15.25 40.08 -1.84
N PHE A 405 -14.71 40.22 -3.04
CA PHE A 405 -14.72 41.44 -3.81
C PHE A 405 -15.57 41.27 -5.08
N PHE A 406 -16.61 42.10 -5.19
CA PHE A 406 -17.45 42.16 -6.39
C PHE A 406 -16.76 42.98 -7.48
N ILE A 407 -16.74 42.46 -8.70
CA ILE A 407 -16.19 43.15 -9.86
C ILE A 407 -17.30 43.90 -10.60
N ASP A 408 -17.29 45.22 -10.51
CA ASP A 408 -18.15 46.10 -11.30
C ASP A 408 -17.33 46.82 -12.38
N LEU A 409 -17.55 46.48 -13.65
CA LEU A 409 -16.87 47.08 -14.80
C LEU A 409 -17.68 48.18 -15.50
N ASN A 410 -18.74 48.71 -14.86
CA ASN A 410 -19.49 49.83 -15.42
C ASN A 410 -18.57 51.06 -15.60
N ALA A 411 -18.52 51.61 -16.81
CA ALA A 411 -17.55 52.63 -17.22
C ALA A 411 -17.51 53.91 -16.34
N GLY A 412 -18.55 54.21 -15.59
CA GLY A 412 -18.58 55.32 -14.64
C GLY A 412 -17.86 55.06 -13.31
N HIS A 413 -17.70 53.81 -12.90
CA HIS A 413 -17.13 53.42 -11.59
C HIS A 413 -15.61 53.16 -11.63
N MET A 414 -15.02 52.99 -12.82
CA MET A 414 -13.57 52.72 -12.96
C MET A 414 -12.70 53.99 -12.83
N GLU A 415 -13.32 55.18 -12.92
CA GLU A 415 -12.66 56.47 -12.69
C GLU A 415 -12.71 56.91 -11.21
N ASP A 416 -13.56 56.26 -10.40
CA ASP A 416 -13.76 56.57 -8.98
C ASP A 416 -12.75 55.78 -8.11
N ALA A 417 -11.88 56.49 -7.40
CA ALA A 417 -10.87 55.89 -6.53
C ALA A 417 -11.48 55.06 -5.38
N ASP A 418 -12.64 55.48 -4.88
CA ASP A 418 -13.33 54.89 -3.73
C ASP A 418 -13.79 53.45 -3.99
N VAL A 419 -13.99 53.07 -5.26
CA VAL A 419 -14.38 51.71 -5.66
C VAL A 419 -13.25 50.70 -5.41
N PHE A 420 -12.00 51.16 -5.46
CA PHE A 420 -10.81 50.31 -5.29
C PHE A 420 -10.22 50.36 -3.88
N ASP A 421 -10.64 51.30 -3.03
CA ASP A 421 -10.10 51.46 -1.68
C ASP A 421 -10.20 50.19 -0.80
N PRO A 422 -11.32 49.41 -0.83
CA PRO A 422 -11.42 48.20 -0.03
C PRO A 422 -10.40 47.12 -0.40
N ILE A 423 -10.20 46.87 -1.69
CA ILE A 423 -9.24 45.87 -2.17
C ILE A 423 -7.79 46.35 -1.97
N LEU A 424 -7.52 47.63 -2.24
CA LEU A 424 -6.19 48.19 -2.03
C LEU A 424 -5.80 48.18 -0.56
N THR A 425 -6.71 48.53 0.34
CA THR A 425 -6.48 48.49 1.79
C THR A 425 -6.20 47.07 2.26
N PHE A 426 -6.99 46.09 1.79
CA PHE A 426 -6.77 44.68 2.11
C PHE A 426 -5.40 44.18 1.61
N LEU A 427 -5.06 44.46 0.35
CA LEU A 427 -3.79 44.01 -0.24
C LEU A 427 -2.57 44.81 0.24
N ASN A 428 -2.73 45.95 0.92
CA ASN A 428 -1.62 46.78 1.38
C ASN A 428 -1.09 46.41 2.77
N GLN A 429 -1.58 45.34 3.39
CA GLN A 429 -1.07 44.84 4.67
C GLN A 429 0.40 44.41 4.54
N ASP A 430 1.25 44.84 5.47
CA ASP A 430 2.70 44.69 5.36
C ASP A 430 3.25 43.32 5.82
N SER A 431 2.38 42.47 6.33
CA SER A 431 2.68 41.09 6.71
C SER A 431 1.76 40.07 6.02
N TYR A 432 2.19 38.80 6.00
CA TYR A 432 1.32 37.70 5.60
C TYR A 432 0.10 37.59 6.52
N VAL A 433 -1.07 37.33 5.92
CA VAL A 433 -2.34 37.03 6.61
C VAL A 433 -2.93 35.77 5.97
N PRO A 434 -3.55 34.85 6.75
CA PRO A 434 -4.05 33.58 6.23
C PRO A 434 -4.95 33.68 4.99
N SER A 435 -5.79 34.72 4.88
CA SER A 435 -6.65 34.95 3.71
C SER A 435 -5.87 35.17 2.40
N PHE A 436 -4.57 35.49 2.44
CA PHE A 436 -3.73 35.56 1.24
C PHE A 436 -3.32 34.19 0.70
N GLN A 437 -3.55 33.10 1.44
CA GLN A 437 -3.19 31.75 1.00
C GLN A 437 -3.84 31.40 -0.36
N SER A 438 -5.10 31.81 -0.55
CA SER A 438 -5.85 31.63 -1.81
C SER A 438 -5.24 32.35 -3.01
N PHE A 439 -4.43 33.41 -2.80
CA PHE A 439 -3.69 34.09 -3.86
C PHE A 439 -2.42 33.34 -4.25
N TYR A 440 -1.83 32.64 -3.28
CA TYR A 440 -0.51 32.03 -3.41
C TYR A 440 -0.57 30.57 -3.82
N ASP A 441 -1.68 29.88 -3.60
CA ASP A 441 -1.88 28.46 -3.88
C ASP A 441 -1.67 28.02 -5.35
N LEU A 442 -1.49 26.71 -5.54
CA LEU A 442 -1.34 26.08 -6.85
C LEU A 442 -2.61 26.16 -7.71
N ASN A 443 -3.79 26.10 -7.08
CA ASN A 443 -5.08 25.87 -7.74
C ASN A 443 -5.80 27.15 -8.19
N PHE A 444 -5.17 28.33 -8.01
CA PHE A 444 -5.78 29.62 -8.32
C PHE A 444 -7.13 29.81 -7.58
N SER A 445 -7.21 29.37 -6.32
CA SER A 445 -8.49 29.33 -5.57
C SER A 445 -9.16 30.70 -5.49
N PHE A 446 -8.38 31.79 -5.48
CA PHE A 446 -8.89 33.17 -5.49
C PHE A 446 -9.88 33.48 -6.62
N LEU A 447 -9.80 32.77 -7.75
CA LEU A 447 -10.75 32.92 -8.87
C LEU A 447 -12.18 32.55 -8.47
N ASN A 448 -12.33 31.64 -7.50
CA ASN A 448 -13.62 31.14 -7.04
C ASN A 448 -13.99 31.63 -5.64
N SER A 449 -13.00 31.89 -4.78
CA SER A 449 -13.22 32.25 -3.38
C SER A 449 -13.29 33.76 -3.15
N THR A 450 -12.43 34.54 -3.81
CA THR A 450 -12.15 35.94 -3.46
C THR A 450 -12.81 36.93 -4.41
N PHE A 451 -12.85 36.63 -5.71
CA PHE A 451 -13.46 37.51 -6.72
C PHE A 451 -14.74 36.90 -7.26
N TYR A 452 -15.77 37.73 -7.48
CA TYR A 452 -17.03 37.31 -8.09
C TYR A 452 -17.68 38.44 -8.89
N GLY A 453 -18.60 38.11 -9.78
CA GLY A 453 -19.31 39.09 -10.62
C GLY A 453 -18.71 39.33 -12.01
N PHE A 454 -17.64 38.62 -12.38
CA PHE A 454 -17.08 38.62 -13.73
C PHE A 454 -17.59 37.44 -14.56
N SER A 455 -17.73 37.63 -15.87
CA SER A 455 -18.13 36.59 -16.84
C SER A 455 -16.92 35.91 -17.49
N ASP A 456 -15.79 36.59 -17.53
CA ASP A 456 -14.53 36.19 -18.20
C ASP A 456 -13.32 36.55 -17.32
N GLU A 457 -12.27 35.73 -17.33
CA GLU A 457 -10.99 36.07 -16.70
C GLU A 457 -10.33 37.34 -17.27
N ASP A 458 -10.60 37.72 -18.52
CA ASP A 458 -10.11 38.99 -19.10
C ASP A 458 -10.75 40.22 -18.41
N GLU A 459 -11.99 40.11 -17.94
CA GLU A 459 -12.65 41.14 -17.12
C GLU A 459 -11.94 41.32 -15.77
N LEU A 460 -11.57 40.21 -15.13
CA LEU A 460 -10.76 40.22 -13.90
C LEU A 460 -9.37 40.81 -14.14
N VAL A 461 -8.70 40.46 -15.25
CA VAL A 461 -7.39 41.03 -15.59
C VAL A 461 -7.48 42.55 -15.74
N LEU A 462 -8.49 43.06 -16.45
CA LEU A 462 -8.70 44.49 -16.61
C LEU A 462 -8.95 45.20 -15.27
N TYR A 463 -9.77 44.59 -14.41
CA TYR A 463 -10.03 45.09 -13.06
C TYR A 463 -8.74 45.19 -12.24
N LEU A 464 -7.92 44.12 -12.22
CA LEU A 464 -6.65 44.08 -11.48
C LEU A 464 -5.59 45.03 -12.06
N GLU A 465 -5.54 45.22 -13.38
CA GLU A 465 -4.67 46.22 -14.02
C GLU A 465 -5.05 47.64 -13.61
N THR A 466 -6.35 47.92 -13.51
CA THR A 466 -6.86 49.20 -13.02
C THR A 466 -6.53 49.40 -11.55
N CYS A 467 -6.74 48.38 -10.70
CA CYS A 467 -6.33 48.38 -9.30
C CYS A 467 -4.84 48.68 -9.16
N ARG A 468 -3.98 48.05 -9.98
CA ARG A 468 -2.53 48.26 -9.96
C ARG A 468 -2.18 49.71 -10.29
N SER A 469 -2.87 50.30 -11.26
CA SER A 469 -2.66 51.71 -11.62
C SER A 469 -3.00 52.66 -10.46
N TRP A 470 -4.06 52.36 -9.70
CA TRP A 470 -4.45 53.11 -8.52
C TRP A 470 -3.50 52.90 -7.35
N ALA A 471 -3.07 51.66 -7.08
CA ALA A 471 -2.06 51.36 -6.05
C ALA A 471 -0.77 52.17 -6.27
N LYS A 472 -0.36 52.32 -7.54
CA LYS A 472 0.80 53.12 -7.93
C LYS A 472 0.57 54.62 -7.69
N LYS A 473 -0.63 55.14 -7.94
CA LYS A 473 -1.00 56.54 -7.68
C LYS A 473 -1.11 56.84 -6.18
N THR A 474 -1.63 55.91 -5.39
CA THR A 474 -1.83 56.06 -3.94
C THR A 474 -0.60 55.68 -3.11
N HIS A 475 0.51 55.30 -3.76
CA HIS A 475 1.74 54.83 -3.11
C HIS A 475 1.53 53.63 -2.15
N SER A 476 0.55 52.77 -2.46
CA SER A 476 0.28 51.53 -1.72
C SER A 476 1.23 50.42 -2.16
N VAL A 477 2.43 50.40 -1.57
CA VAL A 477 3.57 49.55 -1.97
C VAL A 477 3.20 48.06 -1.98
N TRP A 478 2.61 47.54 -0.90
CA TRP A 478 2.29 46.11 -0.77
C TRP A 478 1.14 45.69 -1.68
N ALA A 479 0.13 46.55 -1.85
CA ALA A 479 -0.96 46.30 -2.78
C ALA A 479 -0.44 46.24 -4.23
N HIS A 480 0.47 47.15 -4.60
CA HIS A 480 1.11 47.13 -5.92
C HIS A 480 1.85 45.82 -6.16
N VAL A 481 2.70 45.39 -5.22
CA VAL A 481 3.46 44.12 -5.34
C VAL A 481 2.52 42.92 -5.49
N ARG A 482 1.49 42.79 -4.64
CA ARG A 482 0.53 41.66 -4.71
C ARG A 482 -0.29 41.67 -5.99
N LEU A 483 -0.70 42.84 -6.49
CA LEU A 483 -1.42 42.96 -7.75
C LEU A 483 -0.54 42.59 -8.95
N CYS A 484 0.73 43.02 -8.97
CA CYS A 484 1.70 42.56 -9.97
C CYS A 484 1.87 41.03 -9.90
N PHE A 485 1.96 40.46 -8.71
CA PHE A 485 2.07 39.00 -8.56
C PHE A 485 0.83 38.26 -9.11
N LEU A 486 -0.39 38.69 -8.78
CA LEU A 486 -1.63 38.10 -9.28
C LEU A 486 -1.74 38.19 -10.81
N LEU A 487 -1.45 39.36 -11.39
CA LEU A 487 -1.40 39.56 -12.84
C LEU A 487 -0.35 38.66 -13.50
N GLY A 488 0.81 38.51 -12.87
CA GLY A 488 1.87 37.59 -13.30
C GLY A 488 1.42 36.13 -13.29
N LYS A 489 0.72 35.68 -12.24
CA LYS A 489 0.13 34.33 -12.15
C LYS A 489 -0.92 34.09 -13.25
N LEU A 490 -1.82 35.03 -13.49
CA LEU A 490 -2.81 34.93 -14.58
C LEU A 490 -2.13 34.87 -15.96
N CYS A 491 -1.04 35.62 -16.15
CA CYS A 491 -0.22 35.52 -17.36
C CYS A 491 0.43 34.14 -17.52
N ILE A 492 0.95 33.54 -16.44
CA ILE A 492 1.46 32.17 -16.45
C ILE A 492 0.36 31.18 -16.85
N LYS A 493 -0.84 31.29 -16.27
CA LYS A 493 -1.99 30.44 -16.59
C LYS A 493 -2.33 30.48 -18.09
N LYS A 494 -2.21 31.67 -18.71
CA LYS A 494 -2.37 31.90 -20.15
C LYS A 494 -1.10 31.65 -20.99
N ILE A 495 -0.04 31.08 -20.41
CA ILE A 495 1.25 30.75 -21.07
C ILE A 495 1.96 32.02 -21.64
N LYS A 496 1.66 33.20 -21.11
CA LYS A 496 2.26 34.50 -21.51
C LYS A 496 3.50 34.82 -20.65
N PHE A 497 4.56 34.02 -20.75
CA PHE A 497 5.75 34.12 -19.88
C PHE A 497 6.48 35.48 -19.96
N SER A 498 6.53 36.12 -21.13
CA SER A 498 7.18 37.44 -21.27
C SER A 498 6.44 38.53 -20.50
N GLN A 499 5.11 38.49 -20.50
CA GLN A 499 4.29 39.43 -19.75
C GLN A 499 4.37 39.15 -18.25
N ALA A 500 4.29 37.87 -17.86
CA ALA A 500 4.46 37.45 -16.47
C ALA A 500 5.80 37.92 -15.89
N ARG A 501 6.90 37.78 -16.66
CA ARG A 501 8.21 38.27 -16.27
C ARG A 501 8.20 39.76 -15.91
N VAL A 502 7.59 40.58 -16.75
CA VAL A 502 7.55 42.04 -16.55
C VAL A 502 6.84 42.36 -15.23
N TYR A 503 5.69 41.71 -14.99
CA TYR A 503 4.95 41.90 -13.75
C TYR A 503 5.74 41.48 -12.50
N PHE A 504 6.42 40.33 -12.54
CA PHE A 504 7.21 39.88 -11.40
C PHE A 504 8.51 40.68 -11.19
N GLU A 505 9.19 41.11 -12.26
CA GLU A 505 10.37 41.99 -12.15
C GLU A 505 9.97 43.36 -11.57
N GLU A 506 8.81 43.88 -11.95
CA GLU A 506 8.25 45.09 -11.36
C GLU A 506 7.96 44.91 -9.86
N ALA A 507 7.28 43.82 -9.48
CA ALA A 507 7.04 43.48 -8.07
C ALA A 507 8.35 43.42 -7.27
N MET A 508 9.36 42.73 -7.79
CA MET A 508 10.67 42.58 -7.13
C MET A 508 11.45 43.89 -7.01
N SER A 509 11.33 44.80 -7.98
CA SER A 509 12.02 46.10 -7.93
C SER A 509 11.47 47.08 -6.89
N ILE A 510 10.22 46.89 -6.48
CA ILE A 510 9.51 47.73 -5.50
C ILE A 510 9.68 47.17 -4.07
N LEU A 511 9.97 45.88 -3.95
CA LEU A 511 9.94 45.15 -2.69
C LEU A 511 11.23 45.37 -1.86
N ASP A 512 11.23 46.42 -1.03
CA ASP A 512 12.34 46.75 -0.11
C ASP A 512 12.31 46.00 1.24
N ARG A 513 11.16 45.42 1.64
CA ARG A 513 10.97 44.66 2.89
C ARG A 513 10.27 43.31 2.67
N GLY A 514 10.82 42.51 1.74
CA GLY A 514 10.17 41.28 1.27
C GLY A 514 9.84 40.24 2.34
N PHE A 515 10.55 40.23 3.47
CA PHE A 515 10.36 39.23 4.53
C PHE A 515 9.11 39.44 5.40
N GLY A 516 8.34 40.53 5.21
CA GLY A 516 7.03 40.69 5.86
C GLY A 516 6.01 39.65 5.37
N ASP A 517 6.10 39.25 4.11
CA ASP A 517 5.27 38.21 3.49
C ASP A 517 6.18 37.17 2.81
N LEU A 518 6.70 36.24 3.62
CA LEU A 518 7.66 35.23 3.18
C LEU A 518 7.11 34.31 2.07
N PRO A 519 5.84 33.84 2.12
CA PRO A 519 5.24 33.07 1.03
C PRO A 519 5.23 33.83 -0.31
N LEU A 520 4.86 35.12 -0.30
CA LEU A 520 4.90 35.95 -1.51
C LEU A 520 6.33 36.11 -2.05
N LEU A 521 7.30 36.35 -1.16
CA LEU A 521 8.70 36.49 -1.52
C LEU A 521 9.24 35.21 -2.18
N ALA A 522 8.96 34.05 -1.59
CA ALA A 522 9.29 32.73 -2.14
C ALA A 522 8.64 32.55 -3.52
N ALA A 523 7.34 32.79 -3.64
CA ALA A 523 6.60 32.65 -4.88
C ALA A 523 7.18 33.54 -6.00
N LEU A 524 7.54 34.79 -5.71
CA LEU A 524 8.16 35.70 -6.69
C LEU A 524 9.53 35.19 -7.17
N HIS A 525 10.39 34.76 -6.25
CA HIS A 525 11.73 34.26 -6.59
C HIS A 525 11.66 32.97 -7.43
N VAL A 526 10.79 32.04 -7.08
CA VAL A 526 10.68 30.76 -7.79
C VAL A 526 10.01 30.95 -9.16
N ASN A 527 8.96 31.78 -9.27
CA ASN A 527 8.33 32.09 -10.56
C ASN A 527 9.26 32.86 -11.51
N LEU A 528 10.05 33.81 -11.01
CA LEU A 528 11.05 34.48 -11.85
C LEU A 528 12.16 33.51 -12.29
N ALA A 529 12.66 32.69 -11.38
CA ALA A 529 13.68 31.69 -11.69
C ALA A 529 13.19 30.69 -12.75
N SER A 530 11.95 30.19 -12.63
CA SER A 530 11.38 29.28 -13.64
C SER A 530 11.21 29.96 -14.99
N ILE A 531 10.70 31.21 -15.04
CA ILE A 531 10.61 31.96 -16.30
C ILE A 531 11.99 32.20 -16.92
N TYR A 532 13.01 32.51 -16.10
CA TYR A 532 14.37 32.71 -16.60
C TYR A 532 14.97 31.43 -17.19
N LEU A 533 14.65 30.26 -16.63
CA LEU A 533 14.97 28.96 -17.22
C LEU A 533 14.24 28.77 -18.56
N LYS A 534 12.92 28.94 -18.62
CA LYS A 534 12.12 28.82 -19.85
C LYS A 534 12.59 29.73 -20.98
N GLN A 535 13.02 30.94 -20.63
CA GLN A 535 13.45 31.96 -21.59
C GLN A 535 14.97 31.95 -21.86
N ASN A 536 15.72 30.97 -21.33
CA ASN A 536 17.17 30.84 -21.50
C ASN A 536 17.99 32.08 -21.07
N MET A 537 17.58 32.78 -20.01
CA MET A 537 18.27 33.97 -19.51
C MET A 537 19.32 33.65 -18.42
N LYS A 538 20.45 33.06 -18.83
CA LYS A 538 21.49 32.52 -17.92
C LYS A 538 22.00 33.50 -16.86
N HIS A 539 22.36 34.73 -17.24
CA HIS A 539 22.96 35.71 -16.30
C HIS A 539 22.00 36.16 -15.19
N LYS A 540 20.73 36.41 -15.55
CA LYS A 540 19.70 36.80 -14.57
C LYS A 540 19.34 35.61 -13.65
N PHE A 541 19.27 34.42 -14.22
CA PHE A 541 19.03 33.20 -13.47
C PHE A 541 20.14 32.93 -12.44
N SER A 542 21.41 32.95 -12.83
CA SER A 542 22.53 32.73 -11.91
C SER A 542 22.51 33.72 -10.75
N SER A 543 22.28 35.01 -11.01
CA SER A 543 22.22 36.01 -9.92
C SER A 543 21.10 35.78 -8.90
N LEU A 544 20.03 35.08 -9.30
CA LEU A 544 18.86 34.83 -8.47
C LEU A 544 18.92 33.44 -7.79
N LEU A 545 19.61 32.49 -8.41
CA LEU A 545 19.63 31.06 -8.08
C LEU A 545 19.86 30.82 -6.58
N GLY A 546 21.00 31.27 -6.02
CA GLY A 546 21.31 31.03 -4.62
C GLY A 546 20.22 31.48 -3.63
N LYS A 547 19.54 32.60 -3.89
CA LYS A 547 18.43 33.11 -3.06
C LYS A 547 17.14 32.32 -3.27
N THR A 548 16.85 31.94 -4.52
CA THR A 548 15.71 31.07 -4.84
C THR A 548 15.85 29.70 -4.18
N VAL A 549 17.03 29.06 -4.23
CA VAL A 549 17.26 27.76 -3.57
C VAL A 549 17.09 27.88 -2.06
N ALA A 550 17.58 28.97 -1.45
CA ALA A 550 17.38 29.21 -0.02
C ALA A 550 15.89 29.30 0.37
N LEU A 551 15.06 29.98 -0.42
CA LEU A 551 13.62 30.10 -0.15
C LEU A 551 12.87 28.78 -0.43
N LEU A 552 13.22 28.07 -1.50
CA LEU A 552 12.51 26.87 -1.93
C LEU A 552 12.85 25.64 -1.07
N VAL A 553 14.12 25.48 -0.71
CA VAL A 553 14.65 24.22 -0.18
C VAL A 553 14.93 24.30 1.32
N CYS A 554 15.36 25.47 1.83
CA CYS A 554 15.69 25.63 3.25
C CYS A 554 14.49 25.95 4.15
N LEU A 555 13.34 26.37 3.59
CA LEU A 555 12.14 26.63 4.38
C LEU A 555 11.33 25.33 4.57
N PRO A 556 10.85 25.04 5.79
CA PRO A 556 9.95 23.92 6.03
C PRO A 556 8.54 24.25 5.52
N GLY A 557 7.78 23.22 5.16
CA GLY A 557 6.35 23.34 4.87
C GLY A 557 6.04 24.05 3.55
N HIS A 558 7.00 24.12 2.61
CA HIS A 558 6.83 24.82 1.33
C HIS A 558 5.49 24.47 0.65
N SER A 559 4.70 25.51 0.38
CA SER A 559 3.43 25.44 -0.33
C SER A 559 3.67 25.82 -1.78
N PHE A 560 3.34 24.92 -2.70
CA PHE A 560 3.57 25.16 -4.11
C PHE A 560 2.61 26.22 -4.65
N ASN A 561 3.18 27.19 -5.36
CA ASN A 561 2.46 28.31 -5.97
C ASN A 561 2.22 28.10 -7.46
N SER A 562 3.05 27.29 -8.13
CA SER A 562 2.91 26.96 -9.55
C SER A 562 3.51 25.60 -9.91
N GLU A 563 3.02 24.98 -10.98
CA GLU A 563 3.66 23.78 -11.56
C GLU A 563 5.08 24.08 -12.11
N ASN A 564 5.35 25.34 -12.49
CA ASN A 564 6.64 25.74 -13.07
C ASN A 564 7.81 25.66 -12.07
N GLU A 565 7.53 25.56 -10.76
CA GLU A 565 8.56 25.35 -9.74
C GLU A 565 9.33 24.05 -9.96
N LEU A 566 8.70 23.08 -10.61
CA LEU A 566 9.31 21.82 -11.01
C LEU A 566 10.62 22.04 -11.79
N GLU A 567 10.66 23.02 -12.70
CA GLU A 567 11.85 23.27 -13.52
C GLU A 567 13.04 23.76 -12.68
N VAL A 568 12.75 24.58 -11.66
CA VAL A 568 13.76 25.04 -10.71
C VAL A 568 14.25 23.86 -9.89
N MET A 569 13.35 23.03 -9.36
CA MET A 569 13.70 21.83 -8.60
C MET A 569 14.53 20.83 -9.43
N MET A 570 14.17 20.59 -10.69
CA MET A 570 14.97 19.74 -11.58
C MET A 570 16.37 20.32 -11.81
N TYR A 571 16.51 21.63 -11.95
CA TYR A 571 17.83 22.25 -12.03
C TYR A 571 18.64 22.08 -10.73
N VAL A 572 18.02 22.29 -9.57
CA VAL A 572 18.70 22.09 -8.27
C VAL A 572 19.09 20.62 -8.07
N LEU A 573 18.24 19.67 -8.47
CA LEU A 573 18.55 18.24 -8.39
C LEU A 573 19.74 17.87 -9.29
N LYS A 574 19.79 18.42 -10.51
CA LYS A 574 20.93 18.26 -11.43
C LYS A 574 22.24 18.78 -10.82
N GLU A 575 22.20 19.94 -10.17
CA GLU A 575 23.36 20.50 -9.43
C GLU A 575 23.76 19.61 -8.24
N ALA A 576 22.79 19.13 -7.46
CA ALA A 576 23.05 18.26 -6.32
C ALA A 576 23.74 16.95 -6.74
N ILE A 577 23.27 16.31 -7.82
CA ILE A 577 23.87 15.09 -8.39
C ILE A 577 25.28 15.37 -8.93
N ALA A 578 25.48 16.53 -9.55
CA ALA A 578 26.78 16.94 -10.09
C ALA A 578 27.84 17.10 -9.00
N VAL A 579 27.46 17.71 -7.89
CA VAL A 579 28.35 17.98 -6.75
C VAL A 579 28.45 16.76 -5.82
N GLY A 580 27.46 15.88 -5.81
CA GLY A 580 27.36 14.75 -4.90
C GLY A 580 26.83 15.13 -3.52
N ASN A 581 25.85 16.03 -3.45
CA ASN A 581 25.24 16.50 -2.20
C ASN A 581 23.96 15.70 -1.89
N ALA A 582 24.12 14.53 -1.28
CA ALA A 582 23.02 13.60 -1.00
C ALA A 582 21.90 14.18 -0.09
N PRO A 583 22.17 14.98 0.96
CA PRO A 583 21.11 15.62 1.75
C PRO A 583 20.26 16.61 0.94
N LEU A 584 20.90 17.40 0.06
CA LEU A 584 20.19 18.32 -0.84
C LEU A 584 19.37 17.54 -1.88
N GLU A 585 19.93 16.47 -2.42
CA GLU A 585 19.27 15.55 -3.34
C GLU A 585 17.99 14.97 -2.74
N ALA A 586 18.07 14.43 -1.52
CA ALA A 586 16.91 13.89 -0.80
C ALA A 586 15.83 14.95 -0.55
N ARG A 587 16.24 16.16 -0.13
CA ARG A 587 15.32 17.29 0.10
C ARG A 587 14.58 17.69 -1.17
N VAL A 588 15.28 17.81 -2.30
CA VAL A 588 14.69 18.21 -3.57
C VAL A 588 13.80 17.10 -4.13
N CYS A 589 14.23 15.83 -4.05
CA CYS A 589 13.41 14.68 -4.40
C CYS A 589 12.10 14.65 -3.61
N PHE A 590 12.13 14.92 -2.30
CA PHE A 590 10.93 15.03 -1.48
C PHE A 590 9.96 16.11 -1.97
N LEU A 591 10.46 17.30 -2.30
CA LEU A 591 9.62 18.38 -2.82
C LEU A 591 9.03 18.01 -4.20
N ILE A 592 9.80 17.37 -5.07
CA ILE A 592 9.31 16.87 -6.37
C ILE A 592 8.19 15.83 -6.17
N VAL A 593 8.39 14.86 -5.27
CA VAL A 593 7.38 13.83 -4.95
C VAL A 593 6.11 14.48 -4.42
N LYS A 594 6.23 15.44 -3.49
CA LYS A 594 5.09 16.19 -2.94
C LYS A 594 4.33 16.93 -4.04
N LEU A 595 5.02 17.66 -4.93
CA LEU A 595 4.39 18.40 -6.03
C LEU A 595 3.68 17.47 -7.01
N PHE A 596 4.34 16.41 -7.45
CA PHE A 596 3.74 15.51 -8.44
C PHE A 596 2.52 14.75 -7.90
N LEU A 597 2.51 14.38 -6.61
CA LEU A 597 1.36 13.76 -5.98
C LEU A 597 0.18 14.73 -5.84
N GLN A 598 0.44 16.01 -5.53
CA GLN A 598 -0.59 17.06 -5.56
C GLN A 598 -1.15 17.30 -6.98
N LEU A 599 -0.33 17.14 -8.01
CA LEU A 599 -0.75 17.24 -9.42
C LEU A 599 -1.40 15.94 -9.96
N GLY A 600 -1.44 14.86 -9.18
CA GLY A 600 -1.97 13.56 -9.60
C GLY A 600 -1.13 12.82 -10.65
N LYS A 601 0.15 13.19 -10.85
CA LYS A 601 1.06 12.60 -11.85
C LYS A 601 1.72 11.30 -11.38
N ASN A 602 0.92 10.30 -11.03
CA ASN A 602 1.40 9.05 -10.38
C ASN A 602 2.52 8.32 -11.15
N ASP A 603 2.52 8.34 -12.48
CA ASP A 603 3.53 7.62 -13.27
C ASP A 603 4.93 8.23 -13.19
N GLU A 604 5.01 9.57 -13.13
CA GLU A 604 6.23 10.36 -13.07
C GLU A 604 6.83 10.38 -11.65
N VAL A 605 6.01 10.24 -10.61
CA VAL A 605 6.42 10.26 -9.18
C VAL A 605 7.33 9.07 -8.83
N LEU A 606 7.06 7.91 -9.40
CA LEU A 606 7.62 6.64 -8.91
C LEU A 606 9.15 6.62 -8.85
N PRO A 607 9.91 6.99 -9.92
CA PRO A 607 11.37 6.96 -9.88
C PRO A 607 11.96 7.88 -8.83
N PHE A 608 11.35 9.06 -8.60
CA PHE A 608 11.80 9.99 -7.55
C PHE A 608 11.53 9.46 -6.15
N THR A 609 10.44 8.72 -5.95
CA THR A 609 10.09 8.12 -4.65
C THR A 609 10.97 6.91 -4.35
N GLU A 610 11.24 6.07 -5.34
CA GLU A 610 12.18 4.95 -5.24
C GLU A 610 13.57 5.47 -4.86
N HIS A 611 14.04 6.49 -5.57
CA HIS A 611 15.32 7.11 -5.32
C HIS A 611 15.39 7.76 -3.94
N LEU A 612 14.33 8.46 -3.52
CA LEU A 612 14.24 9.04 -2.18
C LEU A 612 14.36 7.97 -1.09
N GLN A 613 13.71 6.82 -1.25
CA GLN A 613 13.80 5.71 -0.31
C GLN A 613 15.22 5.10 -0.26
N CYS A 614 15.90 4.99 -1.41
CA CYS A 614 17.30 4.58 -1.47
C CYS A 614 18.23 5.58 -0.75
N LEU A 615 18.03 6.88 -0.95
CA LEU A 615 18.78 7.93 -0.26
C LEU A 615 18.54 7.91 1.26
N ILE A 616 17.30 7.71 1.71
CA ILE A 616 16.99 7.56 3.13
C ILE A 616 17.75 6.38 3.75
N THR A 617 17.76 5.24 3.04
CA THR A 617 18.42 4.01 3.51
C THR A 617 19.95 4.17 3.58
N THR A 618 20.54 4.94 2.66
CA THR A 618 22.01 5.18 2.64
C THR A 618 22.45 6.27 3.62
N LEU A 619 21.62 7.29 3.88
CA LEU A 619 21.93 8.39 4.78
C LEU A 619 21.77 8.03 6.27
N LEU A 620 20.99 7.00 6.58
CA LEU A 620 20.79 6.51 7.95
C LEU A 620 21.79 5.39 8.29
N SER A 621 22.54 5.56 9.38
CA SER A 621 23.45 4.53 9.89
C SER A 621 22.68 3.32 10.43
N PRO A 622 23.14 2.07 10.23
CA PRO A 622 22.48 0.86 10.75
C PRO A 622 22.37 0.81 12.29
N ASP A 623 23.07 1.68 13.02
CA ASP A 623 23.13 1.67 14.49
C ASP A 623 22.08 2.55 15.19
N THR A 624 21.24 3.31 14.45
CA THR A 624 20.22 4.17 15.07
C THR A 624 18.92 3.42 15.32
N SER A 625 18.49 3.33 16.59
CA SER A 625 17.24 2.69 17.03
C SER A 625 15.95 3.46 16.67
N SER A 626 16.05 4.60 15.98
CA SER A 626 14.92 5.42 15.55
C SER A 626 14.30 4.86 14.27
N VAL A 627 12.96 4.74 14.24
CA VAL A 627 12.22 4.30 13.05
C VAL A 627 12.49 5.31 11.91
N PRO A 628 13.12 4.89 10.80
CA PRO A 628 13.37 5.77 9.66
C PRO A 628 12.05 6.32 9.13
N LEU A 629 12.09 7.55 8.60
CA LEU A 629 10.99 8.04 7.79
C LEU A 629 10.79 7.09 6.60
N ASP A 630 9.59 6.55 6.46
CA ASP A 630 9.34 5.44 5.54
C ASP A 630 8.42 5.88 4.40
N ALA A 631 8.97 6.00 3.18
CA ALA A 631 8.20 6.30 1.97
C ALA A 631 7.51 5.05 1.38
N THR A 632 7.67 3.87 2.01
CA THR A 632 7.07 2.62 1.52
C THR A 632 5.55 2.63 1.38
N PRO A 633 4.73 3.36 2.20
CA PRO A 633 3.29 3.43 1.96
C PRO A 633 2.94 4.12 0.64
N ILE A 634 3.68 5.20 0.30
CA ILE A 634 3.54 5.91 -0.97
C ILE A 634 3.97 5.00 -2.11
N LEU A 635 5.08 4.28 -1.97
CA LEU A 635 5.52 3.29 -2.97
C LEU A 635 4.47 2.18 -3.16
N SER A 636 3.90 1.66 -2.08
CA SER A 636 2.84 0.63 -2.13
C SER A 636 1.64 1.12 -2.94
N TYR A 637 1.20 2.37 -2.70
CA TYR A 637 0.16 3.03 -3.47
C TYR A 637 0.52 3.15 -4.96
N LEU A 638 1.72 3.65 -5.28
CA LEU A 638 2.16 3.86 -6.66
C LEU A 638 2.30 2.54 -7.44
N TYR A 639 2.80 1.48 -6.81
CA TYR A 639 2.88 0.15 -7.42
C TYR A 639 1.50 -0.45 -7.67
N ASP A 640 0.54 -0.26 -6.75
CA ASP A 640 -0.84 -0.69 -6.99
C ASP A 640 -1.46 0.05 -8.19
N LYS A 641 -1.24 1.36 -8.31
CA LYS A 641 -1.70 2.15 -9.47
C LYS A 641 -1.08 1.67 -10.79
N LYS A 642 0.15 1.16 -10.76
CA LYS A 642 0.81 0.55 -11.93
C LYS A 642 0.43 -0.92 -12.16
N TYR A 643 -0.47 -1.50 -11.38
CA TYR A 643 -0.88 -2.90 -11.45
C TYR A 643 0.30 -3.88 -11.30
N LEU A 644 1.19 -3.61 -10.34
CA LEU A 644 2.32 -4.47 -9.95
C LEU A 644 2.05 -5.08 -8.56
N PRO A 645 1.20 -6.13 -8.46
CA PRO A 645 0.69 -6.62 -7.18
C PRO A 645 1.76 -7.28 -6.30
N ASN A 646 2.74 -8.00 -6.85
CA ASN A 646 3.79 -8.62 -6.05
C ASN A 646 4.68 -7.56 -5.41
N ILE A 647 5.04 -6.51 -6.16
CA ILE A 647 5.89 -5.41 -5.67
C ILE A 647 5.10 -4.51 -4.69
N ALA A 648 3.82 -4.25 -4.97
CA ALA A 648 2.94 -3.53 -4.05
C ALA A 648 2.79 -4.28 -2.71
N LEU A 649 2.64 -5.60 -2.74
CA LEU A 649 2.63 -6.40 -1.52
C LEU A 649 4.01 -6.40 -0.83
N ALA A 650 5.11 -6.58 -1.57
CA ALA A 650 6.46 -6.55 -1.00
C ALA A 650 6.78 -5.25 -0.26
N SER A 651 6.42 -4.10 -0.86
CA SER A 651 6.59 -2.77 -0.25
C SER A 651 5.73 -2.60 1.01
N ALA A 652 4.44 -2.93 0.97
CA ALA A 652 3.57 -2.88 2.15
C ALA A 652 4.03 -3.84 3.28
N ARG A 653 4.66 -4.97 2.91
CA ARG A 653 5.23 -5.96 3.84
C ARG A 653 6.59 -5.55 4.42
N LEU A 654 7.23 -4.50 3.92
CA LEU A 654 8.43 -3.90 4.53
C LEU A 654 8.12 -2.69 5.40
N PHE A 655 6.98 -2.03 5.17
CA PHE A 655 6.53 -0.90 5.97
C PHE A 655 6.52 -1.20 7.48
N VAL A 656 7.10 -0.30 8.27
CA VAL A 656 7.06 -0.34 9.74
C VAL A 656 6.13 0.75 10.26
N PRO A 657 4.94 0.39 10.79
CA PRO A 657 3.96 1.37 11.24
C PRO A 657 4.49 2.26 12.37
N SER A 658 4.37 3.58 12.19
CA SER A 658 4.73 4.58 13.21
C SER A 658 3.53 4.95 14.08
N VAL A 659 3.77 5.44 15.30
CA VAL A 659 2.70 5.85 16.25
C VAL A 659 2.19 7.27 15.97
N LEU A 660 2.69 7.94 14.93
CA LEU A 660 2.34 9.32 14.62
C LEU A 660 0.91 9.43 14.09
N LYS A 661 0.22 10.50 14.49
CA LYS A 661 -1.14 10.81 14.04
C LYS A 661 -1.14 11.10 12.53
N GLY A 662 -1.99 10.42 11.77
CA GLY A 662 -2.08 10.53 10.31
C GLY A 662 -1.18 9.56 9.54
N ALA A 663 -0.27 8.83 10.21
CA ALA A 663 0.53 7.80 9.58
C ALA A 663 -0.30 6.54 9.26
N PRO A 664 0.07 5.79 8.20
CA PRO A 664 -0.53 4.50 7.93
C PRO A 664 -0.33 3.55 9.13
N THR A 665 -1.42 2.98 9.63
CA THR A 665 -1.39 2.08 10.79
C THR A 665 -1.26 0.62 10.38
N PRO A 666 -1.05 -0.30 11.34
CA PRO A 666 -1.14 -1.74 11.07
C PRO A 666 -2.50 -2.17 10.48
N ILE A 667 -3.58 -1.41 10.72
CA ILE A 667 -4.91 -1.65 10.14
C ILE A 667 -4.88 -1.41 8.64
N TRP A 668 -4.34 -0.26 8.20
CA TRP A 668 -4.12 0.04 6.78
C TRP A 668 -3.32 -1.07 6.11
N ARG A 669 -2.20 -1.48 6.72
CA ARG A 669 -1.32 -2.52 6.17
C ARG A 669 -2.04 -3.85 5.96
N ALA A 670 -2.81 -4.31 6.95
CA ALA A 670 -3.58 -5.54 6.85
C ALA A 670 -4.65 -5.46 5.74
N GLY A 671 -5.34 -4.32 5.64
CA GLY A 671 -6.36 -4.09 4.63
C GLY A 671 -5.79 -4.03 3.21
N PHE A 672 -4.68 -3.32 3.04
CA PHE A 672 -3.97 -3.22 1.76
C PHE A 672 -3.51 -4.60 1.26
N ILE A 673 -3.00 -5.45 2.16
CA ILE A 673 -2.57 -6.82 1.80
C ILE A 673 -3.78 -7.67 1.39
N LEU A 674 -4.87 -7.62 2.15
CA LEU A 674 -6.10 -8.35 1.81
C LEU A 674 -6.67 -7.95 0.45
N GLN A 675 -6.72 -6.65 0.15
CA GLN A 675 -7.23 -6.16 -1.12
C GLN A 675 -6.35 -6.60 -2.30
N ASN A 676 -5.02 -6.52 -2.17
CA ASN A 676 -4.09 -6.74 -3.28
C ASN A 676 -3.73 -8.20 -3.53
N THR A 677 -3.87 -9.08 -2.54
CA THR A 677 -3.68 -10.53 -2.72
C THR A 677 -4.63 -11.13 -3.75
N SER A 678 -5.87 -10.63 -3.86
CA SER A 678 -6.84 -11.06 -4.87
C SER A 678 -6.41 -10.75 -6.32
N LYS A 679 -5.47 -9.81 -6.52
CA LYS A 679 -4.96 -9.40 -7.83
C LYS A 679 -3.79 -10.25 -8.34
N LEU A 680 -3.31 -11.20 -7.53
CA LEU A 680 -2.16 -12.04 -7.89
C LEU A 680 -2.51 -13.04 -9.01
N PRO A 681 -1.62 -13.26 -9.98
CA PRO A 681 -1.81 -14.28 -11.01
C PRO A 681 -1.92 -15.67 -10.37
N GLY A 682 -2.86 -16.49 -10.85
CA GLY A 682 -3.07 -17.86 -10.33
C GLY A 682 -3.98 -17.96 -9.10
N SER A 683 -4.35 -16.84 -8.47
CA SER A 683 -5.34 -16.80 -7.40
C SER A 683 -6.75 -17.03 -7.96
N GLN A 684 -7.17 -18.30 -8.08
CA GLN A 684 -8.60 -18.67 -8.14
C GLN A 684 -9.24 -18.64 -6.75
N LEU A 685 -8.83 -17.72 -5.87
CA LEU A 685 -9.55 -17.52 -4.61
C LEU A 685 -10.93 -16.97 -4.94
N GLU A 686 -11.95 -17.66 -4.46
CA GLU A 686 -13.32 -17.14 -4.39
C GLU A 686 -13.28 -15.73 -3.80
N ARG A 687 -14.16 -14.82 -4.28
CA ARG A 687 -14.22 -13.41 -3.83
C ARG A 687 -14.33 -13.21 -2.32
N SER A 688 -14.58 -14.27 -1.55
CA SER A 688 -14.76 -14.27 -0.09
C SER A 688 -13.70 -15.05 0.70
N SER A 689 -12.64 -15.55 0.04
CA SER A 689 -11.54 -16.27 0.68
C SER A 689 -10.50 -15.31 1.25
N ILE A 690 -10.08 -15.55 2.50
CA ILE A 690 -9.08 -14.75 3.20
C ILE A 690 -7.73 -15.48 3.07
N PRO A 691 -6.75 -14.94 2.33
CA PRO A 691 -5.48 -15.62 2.12
C PRO A 691 -4.64 -15.72 3.41
N ALA A 692 -4.00 -16.86 3.61
CA ALA A 692 -3.13 -17.15 4.77
C ALA A 692 -2.03 -16.08 4.98
N LEU A 693 -1.52 -15.47 3.90
CA LEU A 693 -0.54 -14.37 3.94
C LEU A 693 -0.99 -13.22 4.86
N ALA A 694 -2.29 -12.94 4.93
CA ALA A 694 -2.83 -11.85 5.74
C ALA A 694 -2.80 -12.14 7.25
N CYS A 695 -2.63 -13.40 7.67
CA CYS A 695 -2.71 -13.83 9.08
C CYS A 695 -1.84 -12.98 10.00
N PHE A 696 -0.56 -12.83 9.65
CA PHE A 696 0.39 -12.08 10.44
C PHE A 696 -0.01 -10.61 10.62
N TYR A 697 -0.40 -9.97 9.52
CA TYR A 697 -0.74 -8.55 9.49
C TYR A 697 -2.06 -8.27 10.20
N LEU A 698 -3.04 -9.17 10.10
CA LEU A 698 -4.29 -9.11 10.86
C LEU A 698 -4.04 -9.22 12.38
N LYS A 699 -3.09 -10.06 12.82
CA LYS A 699 -2.68 -10.11 14.24
C LYS A 699 -1.98 -8.84 14.69
N GLN A 700 -1.12 -8.24 13.85
CA GLN A 700 -0.51 -6.94 14.16
C GLN A 700 -1.58 -5.84 14.29
N ALA A 701 -2.56 -5.81 13.38
CA ALA A 701 -3.71 -4.91 13.45
C ALA A 701 -4.52 -5.13 14.74
N LEU A 702 -4.74 -6.40 15.14
CA LEU A 702 -5.44 -6.73 16.38
C LEU A 702 -4.68 -6.18 17.59
N HIS A 703 -3.38 -6.46 17.70
CA HIS A 703 -2.56 -5.96 18.80
C HIS A 703 -2.51 -4.42 18.85
N PHE A 704 -2.44 -3.76 17.69
CA PHE A 704 -2.55 -2.30 17.61
C PHE A 704 -3.91 -1.79 18.11
N SER A 705 -5.00 -2.42 17.69
CA SER A 705 -6.35 -2.06 18.14
C SER A 705 -6.58 -2.32 19.63
N CYS A 706 -5.85 -3.28 20.24
CA CYS A 706 -5.83 -3.50 21.69
C CYS A 706 -5.27 -2.27 22.41
N LYS A 707 -4.15 -1.71 21.91
CA LYS A 707 -3.53 -0.50 22.47
C LYS A 707 -4.41 0.73 22.32
N SER A 708 -5.13 0.89 21.20
CA SER A 708 -6.04 2.00 20.97
C SER A 708 -7.43 1.84 21.62
N LYS A 709 -7.70 0.70 22.26
CA LYS A 709 -8.99 0.34 22.91
C LYS A 709 -10.22 0.38 21.98
N ALA A 710 -10.02 0.20 20.67
CA ALA A 710 -11.11 0.13 19.70
C ALA A 710 -11.80 -1.26 19.70
N VAL A 711 -12.70 -1.50 20.66
CA VAL A 711 -13.41 -2.79 20.84
C VAL A 711 -14.13 -3.29 19.57
N PRO A 712 -14.84 -2.44 18.78
CA PRO A 712 -15.50 -2.90 17.55
C PRO A 712 -14.51 -3.47 16.52
N THR A 713 -13.38 -2.78 16.31
CA THR A 713 -12.32 -3.22 15.40
C THR A 713 -11.65 -4.51 15.88
N GLN A 714 -11.41 -4.64 17.20
CA GLN A 714 -10.86 -5.86 17.77
C GLN A 714 -11.78 -7.08 17.51
N ARG A 715 -13.09 -6.92 17.74
CA ARG A 715 -14.08 -7.98 17.51
C ARG A 715 -14.08 -8.41 16.05
N MET A 716 -14.10 -7.44 15.14
CA MET A 716 -14.10 -7.64 13.70
C MET A 716 -12.85 -8.40 13.24
N LEU A 717 -11.66 -7.99 13.69
CA LEU A 717 -10.40 -8.68 13.39
C LEU A 717 -10.37 -10.10 13.95
N CYS A 718 -10.93 -10.34 15.15
CA CYS A 718 -11.07 -11.70 15.70
C CYS A 718 -12.01 -12.57 14.85
N ALA A 719 -13.14 -12.02 14.38
CA ALA A 719 -14.06 -12.74 13.50
C ALA A 719 -13.39 -13.12 12.15
N ILE A 720 -12.64 -12.19 11.55
CA ILE A 720 -11.87 -12.44 10.31
C ILE A 720 -10.81 -13.51 10.54
N LEU A 721 -10.02 -13.41 11.62
CA LEU A 721 -9.00 -14.42 11.95
C LEU A 721 -9.62 -15.80 12.20
N SER A 722 -10.77 -15.87 12.90
CA SER A 722 -11.51 -17.10 13.11
C SER A 722 -11.92 -17.74 11.78
N ARG A 723 -12.50 -16.94 10.88
CA ARG A 723 -12.93 -17.40 9.55
C ARG A 723 -11.76 -17.85 8.68
N MET A 724 -10.65 -17.10 8.71
CA MET A 724 -9.43 -17.45 7.97
C MET A 724 -8.87 -18.79 8.45
N TYR A 725 -8.74 -19.01 9.76
CA TYR A 725 -8.27 -20.28 10.31
C TYR A 725 -9.20 -21.44 9.97
N LEU A 726 -10.52 -21.21 9.93
CA LEU A 726 -11.49 -22.19 9.46
C LEU A 726 -11.28 -22.54 7.98
N GLN A 727 -11.15 -21.54 7.10
CA GLN A 727 -10.94 -21.74 5.65
C GLN A 727 -9.69 -22.59 5.35
N HIS A 728 -8.65 -22.44 6.18
CA HIS A 728 -7.40 -23.21 6.07
C HIS A 728 -7.35 -24.47 6.95
N GLY A 729 -8.45 -24.87 7.59
CA GLY A 729 -8.57 -26.15 8.30
C GLY A 729 -7.93 -26.21 9.69
N VAL A 730 -7.48 -25.10 10.26
CA VAL A 730 -6.90 -25.05 11.63
C VAL A 730 -8.00 -24.71 12.63
N LEU A 731 -8.74 -25.72 13.05
CA LEU A 731 -9.96 -25.56 13.88
C LEU A 731 -9.69 -24.98 15.27
N ASP A 732 -8.59 -25.36 15.93
CA ASP A 732 -8.25 -24.83 17.26
C ASP A 732 -7.98 -23.31 17.23
N GLY A 733 -7.33 -22.83 16.17
CA GLY A 733 -7.12 -21.41 15.93
C GLY A 733 -8.44 -20.67 15.72
N ALA A 734 -9.34 -21.26 14.93
CA ALA A 734 -10.68 -20.71 14.71
C ALA A 734 -11.47 -20.58 16.03
N VAL A 735 -11.46 -21.62 16.86
CA VAL A 735 -12.12 -21.60 18.18
C VAL A 735 -11.51 -20.54 19.10
N CYS A 736 -10.18 -20.38 19.14
CA CYS A 736 -9.53 -19.35 19.98
C CYS A 736 -10.06 -17.94 19.64
N TYR A 737 -9.99 -17.55 18.36
CA TYR A 737 -10.40 -16.20 17.95
C TYR A 737 -11.92 -16.00 18.00
N ALA A 738 -12.73 -17.03 17.75
CA ALA A 738 -14.18 -16.97 17.98
C ALA A 738 -14.51 -16.72 19.46
N ALA A 739 -13.80 -17.38 20.38
CA ALA A 739 -13.99 -17.17 21.82
C ALA A 739 -13.60 -15.75 22.24
N MET A 740 -12.49 -15.22 21.70
CA MET A 740 -12.11 -13.82 21.90
C MET A 740 -13.18 -12.86 21.37
N ALA A 741 -13.71 -13.10 20.16
CA ALA A 741 -14.78 -12.29 19.60
C ALA A 741 -16.02 -12.24 20.53
N VAL A 742 -16.42 -13.37 21.12
CA VAL A 742 -17.52 -13.43 22.11
C VAL A 742 -17.23 -12.55 23.33
N THR A 743 -16.01 -12.60 23.87
CA THR A 743 -15.66 -11.77 25.04
C THR A 743 -15.75 -10.28 24.74
N LEU A 744 -15.33 -9.87 23.54
CA LEU A 744 -15.38 -8.48 23.09
C LEU A 744 -16.83 -8.04 22.84
N SER A 745 -17.64 -8.90 22.20
CA SER A 745 -19.04 -8.60 21.89
C SER A 745 -19.92 -8.41 23.13
N ARG A 746 -19.62 -9.10 24.23
CA ARG A 746 -20.33 -8.90 25.52
C ARG A 746 -20.17 -7.47 26.06
N MET A 747 -19.11 -6.75 25.67
CA MET A 747 -18.91 -5.35 26.04
C MET A 747 -19.64 -4.37 25.11
N MET A 748 -20.03 -4.79 23.90
CA MET A 748 -20.67 -3.93 22.90
C MET A 748 -22.19 -3.93 23.01
N GLY A 749 -22.80 -5.10 23.20
CA GLY A 749 -24.25 -5.24 23.18
C GLY A 749 -24.73 -6.69 23.19
N LYS A 750 -26.04 -6.88 23.36
CA LYS A 750 -26.65 -8.22 23.38
C LYS A 750 -26.69 -8.86 21.98
N GLU A 751 -26.85 -8.06 20.94
CA GLU A 751 -27.00 -8.55 19.55
C GLU A 751 -25.67 -9.07 18.99
N GLU A 752 -24.58 -8.31 19.17
CA GLU A 752 -23.24 -8.73 18.76
C GLU A 752 -22.77 -9.95 19.57
N ALA A 753 -23.12 -9.99 20.86
CA ALA A 753 -22.81 -11.13 21.73
C ALA A 753 -23.58 -12.38 21.29
N PHE A 754 -24.82 -12.23 20.83
CA PHE A 754 -25.62 -13.31 20.26
C PHE A 754 -24.96 -13.88 19.00
N GLU A 755 -24.67 -13.05 17.98
CA GLU A 755 -24.02 -13.50 16.74
C GLU A 755 -22.69 -14.21 17.02
N SER A 756 -21.84 -13.61 17.85
CA SER A 756 -20.52 -14.18 18.16
C SER A 756 -20.64 -15.52 18.90
N SER A 757 -21.64 -15.67 19.78
CA SER A 757 -21.87 -16.92 20.53
C SER A 757 -22.37 -18.03 19.61
N LEU A 758 -23.22 -17.71 18.63
CA LEU A 758 -23.63 -18.66 17.60
C LEU A 758 -22.43 -19.10 16.74
N SER A 759 -21.60 -18.16 16.31
CA SER A 759 -20.37 -18.43 15.57
C SER A 759 -19.42 -19.34 16.34
N LEU A 760 -19.18 -19.06 17.64
CA LEU A 760 -18.34 -19.91 18.49
C LEU A 760 -18.93 -21.33 18.65
N GLY A 761 -20.25 -21.43 18.88
CA GLY A 761 -20.92 -22.73 18.97
C GLY A 761 -20.79 -23.53 17.68
N TRP A 762 -20.88 -22.88 16.52
CA TRP A 762 -20.63 -23.51 15.23
C TRP A 762 -19.17 -23.98 15.09
N MET A 763 -18.19 -23.18 15.53
CA MET A 763 -16.77 -23.60 15.51
C MET A 763 -16.52 -24.84 16.38
N TYR A 764 -17.15 -24.93 17.57
CA TYR A 764 -17.06 -26.13 18.42
C TYR A 764 -17.66 -27.38 17.75
N LEU A 765 -18.77 -27.24 17.03
CA LEU A 765 -19.38 -28.34 16.27
C LEU A 765 -18.45 -28.84 15.17
N LEU A 766 -17.80 -27.93 14.44
CA LEU A 766 -16.82 -28.28 13.43
C LEU A 766 -15.57 -28.94 14.04
N ASN A 767 -15.10 -28.46 15.20
CA ASN A 767 -14.00 -29.07 15.95
C ASN A 767 -14.37 -30.38 16.68
N SER A 768 -15.52 -30.99 16.36
CA SER A 768 -16.00 -32.24 16.96
C SER A 768 -16.17 -32.20 18.49
N GLN A 769 -16.48 -31.03 19.05
CA GLN A 769 -16.75 -30.81 20.47
C GLN A 769 -18.22 -30.43 20.71
N PRO A 770 -19.16 -31.42 20.66
CA PRO A 770 -20.58 -31.12 20.74
C PRO A 770 -21.05 -30.65 22.13
N GLY A 771 -20.36 -31.02 23.21
CA GLY A 771 -20.71 -30.62 24.58
C GLY A 771 -20.65 -29.11 24.81
N PRO A 772 -19.49 -28.47 24.65
CA PRO A 772 -19.36 -27.01 24.76
C PRO A 772 -20.31 -26.25 23.83
N ALA A 773 -20.56 -26.78 22.62
CA ALA A 773 -21.52 -26.19 21.69
C ALA A 773 -22.96 -26.25 22.25
N ALA A 774 -23.38 -27.39 22.78
CA ALA A 774 -24.71 -27.54 23.39
C ALA A 774 -24.89 -26.59 24.58
N ASP A 775 -23.88 -26.46 25.45
CA ASP A 775 -23.91 -25.56 26.61
C ASP A 775 -24.10 -24.09 26.20
N ILE A 776 -23.35 -23.63 25.19
CA ILE A 776 -23.50 -22.28 24.64
C ILE A 776 -24.90 -22.09 24.06
N MET A 777 -25.39 -23.04 23.27
CA MET A 777 -26.70 -22.94 22.64
C MET A 777 -27.84 -22.93 23.68
N TRP A 778 -27.73 -23.69 24.77
CA TRP A 778 -28.67 -23.62 25.89
C TRP A 778 -28.65 -22.26 26.58
N GLN A 779 -27.47 -21.70 26.85
CA GLN A 779 -27.35 -20.36 27.44
C GLN A 779 -27.98 -19.30 26.55
N VAL A 780 -27.69 -19.34 25.25
CA VAL A 780 -28.26 -18.42 24.26
C VAL A 780 -29.78 -18.59 24.19
N LEU A 781 -30.28 -19.84 24.13
CA LEU A 781 -31.72 -20.13 24.09
C LEU A 781 -32.45 -19.60 25.34
N HIS A 782 -31.84 -19.72 26.53
CA HIS A 782 -32.40 -19.18 27.77
C HIS A 782 -32.41 -17.64 27.81
N SER A 783 -31.47 -17.00 27.12
CA SER A 783 -31.40 -15.54 27.03
C SER A 783 -32.34 -14.93 25.98
N LEU A 784 -32.97 -15.76 25.12
CA LEU A 784 -33.90 -15.29 24.11
C LEU A 784 -35.23 -14.83 24.73
N HIS A 785 -35.66 -13.63 24.38
CA HIS A 785 -36.91 -13.00 24.79
C HIS A 785 -38.00 -13.15 23.72
N ARG A 786 -39.26 -12.85 24.09
CA ARG A 786 -40.40 -12.87 23.15
C ARG A 786 -40.29 -11.88 21.98
N THR A 787 -39.44 -10.86 22.11
CA THR A 787 -39.20 -9.82 21.09
C THR A 787 -38.13 -10.21 20.07
N ASP A 788 -37.41 -11.31 20.29
CA ASP A 788 -36.31 -11.72 19.43
C ASP A 788 -36.83 -12.38 18.14
N SER A 789 -36.03 -12.32 17.07
CA SER A 789 -36.48 -12.80 15.77
C SER A 789 -36.76 -14.31 15.78
N VAL A 790 -37.89 -14.72 15.19
CA VAL A 790 -38.24 -16.12 14.99
C VAL A 790 -37.15 -16.86 14.21
N THR A 791 -36.46 -16.17 13.28
CA THR A 791 -35.32 -16.73 12.52
C THR A 791 -34.14 -17.07 13.43
N GLN A 792 -33.77 -16.16 14.33
CA GLN A 792 -32.66 -16.32 15.29
C GLN A 792 -32.93 -17.49 16.23
N GLY A 793 -34.13 -17.57 16.82
CA GLY A 793 -34.50 -18.70 17.68
C GLY A 793 -34.47 -20.04 16.94
N GLY A 794 -34.80 -20.04 15.65
CA GLY A 794 -34.71 -21.22 14.81
C GLY A 794 -33.27 -21.65 14.50
N ALA A 795 -32.36 -20.70 14.29
CA ALA A 795 -30.94 -20.98 14.11
C ALA A 795 -30.32 -21.61 15.37
N VAL A 796 -30.67 -21.10 16.56
CA VAL A 796 -30.24 -21.68 17.85
C VAL A 796 -30.74 -23.11 18.00
N HIS A 797 -32.03 -23.38 17.73
CA HIS A 797 -32.55 -24.75 17.78
C HIS A 797 -31.88 -25.69 16.78
N ASN A 798 -31.57 -25.21 15.57
CA ASN A 798 -30.87 -25.99 14.56
C ASN A 798 -29.45 -26.37 15.04
N LEU A 799 -28.65 -25.42 15.50
CA LEU A 799 -27.30 -25.69 16.03
C LEU A 799 -27.33 -26.56 17.29
N LEU A 800 -28.27 -26.33 18.20
CA LEU A 800 -28.46 -27.17 19.38
C LEU A 800 -28.81 -28.62 19.01
N ALA A 801 -29.66 -28.82 18.00
CA ALA A 801 -30.00 -30.16 17.53
C ALA A 801 -28.79 -30.90 16.92
N ILE A 802 -27.91 -30.18 16.22
CA ILE A 802 -26.64 -30.73 15.71
C ILE A 802 -25.74 -31.16 16.88
N ALA A 803 -25.59 -30.30 17.90
CA ALA A 803 -24.83 -30.60 19.10
C ALA A 803 -25.35 -31.86 19.82
N LEU A 804 -26.66 -31.90 20.11
CA LEU A 804 -27.31 -33.02 20.80
C LEU A 804 -27.25 -34.32 19.99
N LYS A 805 -27.31 -34.24 18.65
CA LYS A 805 -27.06 -35.40 17.78
C LYS A 805 -25.64 -35.94 18.00
N GLY A 806 -24.63 -35.05 18.04
CA GLY A 806 -23.23 -35.41 18.27
C GLY A 806 -23.00 -36.06 19.64
N GLU A 807 -23.73 -35.64 20.67
CA GLU A 807 -23.71 -36.29 22.00
C GLU A 807 -24.49 -37.62 22.06
N GLY A 808 -25.20 -38.00 20.99
CA GLY A 808 -26.06 -39.19 20.95
C GLY A 808 -27.44 -39.01 21.58
N GLN A 809 -27.84 -37.79 21.97
CA GLN A 809 -29.16 -37.46 22.53
C GLN A 809 -30.23 -37.32 21.42
N VAL A 810 -30.52 -38.42 20.72
CA VAL A 810 -31.39 -38.46 19.52
C VAL A 810 -32.74 -37.80 19.72
N GLN A 811 -33.44 -38.14 20.80
CA GLN A 811 -34.81 -37.68 21.01
C GLN A 811 -34.85 -36.15 21.14
N LYS A 812 -33.96 -35.57 21.96
CA LYS A 812 -33.85 -34.12 22.11
C LYS A 812 -33.37 -33.44 20.83
N ALA A 813 -32.50 -34.09 20.06
CA ALA A 813 -32.08 -33.58 18.75
C ALA A 813 -33.27 -33.50 17.77
N THR A 814 -34.10 -34.54 17.70
CA THR A 814 -35.32 -34.56 16.87
C THR A 814 -36.28 -33.46 17.28
N GLU A 815 -36.55 -33.29 18.59
CA GLU A 815 -37.42 -32.24 19.12
C GLU A 815 -36.92 -30.84 18.69
N ASN A 816 -35.62 -30.57 18.82
CA ASN A 816 -35.04 -29.29 18.44
C ASN A 816 -35.04 -29.06 16.92
N TYR A 817 -34.76 -30.08 16.10
CA TYR A 817 -34.89 -29.94 14.63
C TYR A 817 -36.33 -29.66 14.20
N LEU A 818 -37.33 -30.27 14.86
CA LEU A 818 -38.75 -29.97 14.60
C LEU A 818 -39.11 -28.55 14.99
N GLN A 819 -38.59 -28.04 16.12
CA GLN A 819 -38.75 -26.64 16.51
C GLN A 819 -38.12 -25.68 15.49
N ALA A 820 -36.91 -25.99 15.02
CA ALA A 820 -36.26 -25.23 13.96
C ALA A 820 -37.10 -25.23 12.67
N LEU A 821 -37.63 -26.38 12.25
CA LEU A 821 -38.50 -26.49 11.08
C LEU A 821 -39.81 -25.69 11.25
N HIS A 822 -40.41 -25.73 12.44
CA HIS A 822 -41.62 -24.96 12.74
C HIS A 822 -41.36 -23.46 12.58
N LYS A 823 -40.28 -22.95 13.19
CA LYS A 823 -39.87 -21.55 13.09
C LYS A 823 -39.56 -21.14 11.65
N ALA A 824 -38.88 -21.99 10.88
CA ALA A 824 -38.62 -21.73 9.46
C ALA A 824 -39.89 -21.68 8.60
N LYS A 825 -40.94 -22.44 8.97
CA LYS A 825 -42.27 -22.38 8.34
C LYS A 825 -43.02 -21.10 8.71
N GLU A 826 -42.96 -20.68 9.97
CA GLU A 826 -43.56 -19.41 10.44
C GLU A 826 -42.98 -18.22 9.68
N THR A 827 -41.67 -18.21 9.42
CA THR A 827 -41.01 -17.12 8.69
C THR A 827 -41.10 -17.27 7.17
N GLY A 828 -41.67 -18.36 6.65
CA GLY A 828 -41.70 -18.67 5.22
C GLY A 828 -40.32 -18.87 4.57
N ASN A 829 -39.26 -19.08 5.35
CA ASN A 829 -37.90 -19.23 4.80
C ASN A 829 -37.70 -20.65 4.29
N LYS A 830 -37.89 -20.85 2.97
CA LYS A 830 -37.78 -22.15 2.31
C LYS A 830 -36.39 -22.79 2.44
N ARG A 831 -35.30 -22.00 2.40
CA ARG A 831 -33.92 -22.52 2.57
C ARG A 831 -33.76 -23.17 3.95
N ASN A 832 -34.16 -22.46 5.01
CA ASN A 832 -34.08 -22.98 6.38
C ASN A 832 -35.00 -24.19 6.61
N GLN A 833 -36.17 -24.24 5.96
CA GLN A 833 -37.03 -25.42 5.97
C GLN A 833 -36.34 -26.63 5.33
N ALA A 834 -35.70 -26.44 4.17
CA ALA A 834 -34.98 -27.48 3.47
C ALA A 834 -33.81 -28.02 4.33
N ILE A 835 -33.05 -27.14 4.98
CA ILE A 835 -31.93 -27.52 5.87
C ILE A 835 -32.43 -28.32 7.09
N ALA A 836 -33.49 -27.86 7.75
CA ALA A 836 -34.05 -28.57 8.90
C ALA A 836 -34.59 -29.96 8.52
N LEU A 837 -35.26 -30.08 7.36
CA LEU A 837 -35.71 -31.37 6.81
C LEU A 837 -34.54 -32.28 6.46
N ALA A 838 -33.49 -31.75 5.83
CA ALA A 838 -32.30 -32.53 5.49
C ALA A 838 -31.64 -33.12 6.74
N ASN A 839 -31.50 -32.30 7.81
CA ASN A 839 -30.93 -32.74 9.07
C ASN A 839 -31.79 -33.81 9.77
N LEU A 840 -33.13 -33.69 9.73
CA LEU A 840 -34.05 -34.74 10.20
C LEU A 840 -33.91 -36.03 9.39
N GLY A 841 -33.76 -35.90 8.07
CA GLY A 841 -33.54 -37.02 7.16
C GLY A 841 -32.24 -37.76 7.46
N GLN A 842 -31.15 -37.03 7.71
CA GLN A 842 -29.87 -37.62 8.07
C GLN A 842 -29.86 -38.22 9.47
N LEU A 843 -30.52 -37.58 10.44
CA LEU A 843 -30.71 -38.16 11.77
C LEU A 843 -31.48 -39.49 11.68
N SER A 844 -32.56 -39.53 10.89
CA SER A 844 -33.36 -40.74 10.65
C SER A 844 -32.54 -41.85 9.97
N PHE A 845 -31.69 -41.48 9.01
CA PHE A 845 -30.77 -42.41 8.33
C PHE A 845 -29.81 -43.06 9.33
N SER A 846 -29.16 -42.27 10.19
CA SER A 846 -28.20 -42.75 11.18
C SER A 846 -28.78 -43.74 12.20
N ARG A 847 -30.12 -43.78 12.34
CA ARG A 847 -30.85 -44.69 13.22
C ARG A 847 -31.51 -45.86 12.49
N GLY A 848 -31.25 -46.03 11.20
CA GLY A 848 -31.79 -47.12 10.38
C GLY A 848 -33.23 -46.91 9.92
N ALA A 849 -33.81 -45.72 10.15
CA ALA A 849 -35.17 -45.38 9.71
C ALA A 849 -35.17 -44.89 8.25
N SER A 850 -34.70 -45.73 7.32
CA SER A 850 -34.45 -45.36 5.92
C SER A 850 -35.68 -44.81 5.17
N GLN A 851 -36.89 -45.24 5.53
CA GLN A 851 -38.13 -44.72 4.93
C GLN A 851 -38.43 -43.27 5.33
N LEU A 852 -38.25 -42.92 6.60
CA LEU A 852 -38.43 -41.54 7.07
C LEU A 852 -37.31 -40.65 6.55
N SER A 853 -36.09 -41.18 6.49
CA SER A 853 -34.93 -40.51 5.90
C SER A 853 -35.20 -40.10 4.44
N GLU A 854 -35.58 -41.06 3.59
CA GLU A 854 -35.93 -40.82 2.19
C GLU A 854 -37.01 -39.74 2.05
N LEU A 855 -38.07 -39.80 2.87
CA LEU A 855 -39.17 -38.83 2.82
C LEU A 855 -38.72 -37.41 3.17
N TYR A 856 -37.97 -37.23 4.25
CA TYR A 856 -37.48 -35.90 4.65
C TYR A 856 -36.47 -35.34 3.65
N LEU A 857 -35.57 -36.18 3.13
CA LEU A 857 -34.56 -35.78 2.15
C LEU A 857 -35.19 -35.43 0.79
N LEU A 858 -36.23 -36.15 0.36
CA LEU A 858 -36.99 -35.81 -0.84
C LEU A 858 -37.68 -34.45 -0.70
N GLN A 859 -38.33 -34.20 0.44
CA GLN A 859 -38.96 -32.89 0.70
C GLN A 859 -37.93 -31.75 0.73
N SER A 860 -36.76 -32.00 1.32
CA SER A 860 -35.65 -31.05 1.30
C SER A 860 -35.17 -30.75 -0.13
N ALA A 861 -34.91 -31.80 -0.92
CA ALA A 861 -34.48 -31.66 -2.32
C ALA A 861 -35.52 -30.93 -3.18
N GLN A 862 -36.81 -31.15 -2.96
CA GLN A 862 -37.89 -30.41 -3.63
C GLN A 862 -37.86 -28.91 -3.31
N LEU A 863 -37.71 -28.56 -2.03
CA LEU A 863 -37.58 -27.15 -1.63
C LEU A 863 -36.33 -26.50 -2.23
N TYR A 864 -35.20 -27.21 -2.27
CA TYR A 864 -34.00 -26.74 -2.96
C TYR A 864 -34.20 -26.59 -4.46
N ALA A 865 -34.95 -27.48 -5.13
CA ALA A 865 -35.26 -27.35 -6.56
C ALA A 865 -36.14 -26.12 -6.87
N GLU A 866 -36.98 -25.69 -5.92
CA GLU A 866 -37.73 -24.43 -6.00
C GLU A 866 -36.86 -23.18 -5.79
N LEU A 867 -35.68 -23.33 -5.18
CA LEU A 867 -34.74 -22.26 -4.91
C LEU A 867 -33.67 -22.23 -6.02
N GLN A 868 -33.68 -21.19 -6.86
CA GLN A 868 -32.68 -21.07 -7.94
C GLN A 868 -31.65 -19.96 -7.66
N GLY A 869 -30.42 -20.16 -8.16
CA GLY A 869 -29.56 -19.03 -8.56
C GLY A 869 -28.32 -18.71 -7.72
N SER A 870 -27.90 -19.55 -6.77
CA SER A 870 -26.63 -19.33 -6.04
C SER A 870 -25.83 -20.61 -5.82
N GLU A 871 -24.51 -20.50 -5.78
CA GLU A 871 -23.57 -21.59 -5.47
C GLU A 871 -23.92 -22.30 -4.15
N ASP A 872 -24.03 -21.57 -3.04
CA ASP A 872 -24.29 -22.16 -1.71
C ASP A 872 -25.51 -23.08 -1.69
N LEU A 873 -26.62 -22.64 -2.30
CA LEU A 873 -27.86 -23.43 -2.38
C LEU A 873 -27.69 -24.71 -3.19
N GLU A 874 -26.99 -24.65 -4.32
CA GLU A 874 -26.76 -25.81 -5.18
C GLU A 874 -25.74 -26.78 -4.56
N MET A 875 -24.79 -26.28 -3.79
CA MET A 875 -23.85 -27.11 -3.02
C MET A 875 -24.53 -27.77 -1.81
N GLU A 876 -25.42 -27.06 -1.11
CA GLU A 876 -26.29 -27.65 -0.09
C GLU A 876 -27.18 -28.75 -0.70
N LEU A 877 -27.77 -28.51 -1.88
CA LEU A 877 -28.55 -29.50 -2.61
C LEU A 877 -27.70 -30.72 -3.00
N ALA A 878 -26.48 -30.53 -3.49
CA ALA A 878 -25.58 -31.63 -3.81
C ALA A 878 -25.33 -32.54 -2.59
N GLN A 879 -25.18 -31.95 -1.40
CA GLN A 879 -25.04 -32.72 -0.15
C GLN A 879 -26.33 -33.46 0.22
N VAL A 880 -27.50 -32.83 0.05
CA VAL A 880 -28.81 -33.48 0.29
C VAL A 880 -29.04 -34.64 -0.68
N LEU A 881 -28.69 -34.48 -1.95
CA LEU A 881 -28.78 -35.54 -2.97
C LEU A 881 -27.87 -36.72 -2.63
N LEU A 882 -26.68 -36.46 -2.09
CA LEU A 882 -25.78 -37.53 -1.64
C LEU A 882 -26.41 -38.36 -0.51
N TRP A 883 -26.98 -37.70 0.50
CA TRP A 883 -27.69 -38.40 1.59
C TRP A 883 -28.92 -39.15 1.08
N LEU A 884 -29.66 -38.54 0.15
CA LEU A 884 -30.83 -39.17 -0.47
C LEU A 884 -30.43 -40.43 -1.23
N ALA A 885 -29.31 -40.38 -1.97
CA ALA A 885 -28.77 -41.53 -2.68
C ALA A 885 -28.46 -42.68 -1.72
N GLN A 886 -27.79 -42.41 -0.60
CA GLN A 886 -27.48 -43.39 0.44
C GLN A 886 -28.76 -44.00 1.04
N ALA A 887 -29.77 -43.17 1.33
CA ALA A 887 -31.07 -43.63 1.84
C ALA A 887 -31.80 -44.54 0.83
N MET A 888 -31.82 -44.17 -0.45
CA MET A 888 -32.43 -44.94 -1.54
C MET A 888 -31.75 -46.30 -1.75
N VAL A 889 -30.41 -46.33 -1.73
CA VAL A 889 -29.61 -47.56 -1.86
C VAL A 889 -29.90 -48.52 -0.72
N ASN A 890 -29.97 -48.04 0.52
CA ASN A 890 -30.33 -48.87 1.68
C ASN A 890 -31.75 -49.45 1.58
N ARG A 891 -32.62 -48.84 0.76
CA ARG A 891 -33.97 -49.32 0.47
C ARG A 891 -34.06 -50.21 -0.77
N GLN A 892 -32.93 -50.60 -1.36
CA GLN A 892 -32.83 -51.39 -2.59
C GLN A 892 -33.37 -50.66 -3.85
N LYS A 893 -33.52 -49.33 -3.82
CA LYS A 893 -33.82 -48.51 -4.99
C LYS A 893 -32.52 -48.03 -5.65
N VAL A 894 -31.80 -48.98 -6.24
CA VAL A 894 -30.42 -48.76 -6.71
C VAL A 894 -30.34 -47.76 -7.88
N GLU A 895 -31.28 -47.81 -8.83
CA GLU A 895 -31.31 -46.90 -9.99
C GLU A 895 -31.61 -45.44 -9.59
N ASP A 896 -32.58 -45.23 -8.70
CA ASP A 896 -32.90 -43.89 -8.18
C ASP A 896 -31.73 -43.31 -7.37
N GLY A 897 -31.06 -44.16 -6.59
CA GLY A 897 -29.86 -43.79 -5.83
C GLY A 897 -28.70 -43.38 -6.75
N LYS A 898 -28.47 -44.12 -7.84
CA LYS A 898 -27.47 -43.78 -8.86
C LYS A 898 -27.73 -42.39 -9.46
N LEU A 899 -28.97 -42.12 -9.87
CA LEU A 899 -29.35 -40.81 -10.42
C LEU A 899 -29.04 -39.67 -9.45
N CYS A 900 -29.31 -39.87 -8.15
CA CYS A 900 -29.02 -38.87 -7.13
C CYS A 900 -27.51 -38.62 -6.98
N TYR A 901 -26.67 -39.66 -6.99
CA TYR A 901 -25.21 -39.49 -6.96
C TYR A 901 -24.67 -38.74 -8.18
N GLU A 902 -25.13 -39.10 -9.38
CA GLU A 902 -24.69 -38.47 -10.63
C GLU A 902 -25.15 -37.00 -10.70
N LEU A 903 -26.38 -36.71 -10.25
CA LEU A 903 -26.90 -35.34 -10.18
C LEU A 903 -26.12 -34.48 -9.17
N ALA A 904 -25.75 -35.03 -8.02
CA ALA A 904 -24.88 -34.35 -7.06
C ALA A 904 -23.53 -33.98 -7.69
N LEU A 905 -22.92 -34.91 -8.46
CA LEU A 905 -21.64 -34.65 -9.13
C LEU A 905 -21.77 -33.55 -10.20
N VAL A 906 -22.89 -33.51 -10.94
CA VAL A 906 -23.16 -32.46 -11.93
C VAL A 906 -23.17 -31.07 -11.29
N PHE A 907 -23.82 -30.90 -10.13
CA PHE A 907 -23.80 -29.62 -9.41
C PHE A 907 -22.39 -29.24 -8.94
N ALA A 908 -21.63 -30.20 -8.39
CA ALA A 908 -20.25 -29.98 -7.98
C ALA A 908 -19.31 -29.63 -9.15
N LEU A 909 -19.55 -30.19 -10.34
CA LEU A 909 -18.83 -29.86 -11.57
C LEU A 909 -19.21 -28.47 -12.09
N LYS A 910 -20.49 -28.10 -12.05
CA LYS A 910 -21.00 -26.79 -12.49
C LYS A 910 -20.31 -25.64 -11.77
N TRP A 911 -20.11 -25.75 -10.46
CA TRP A 911 -19.44 -24.72 -9.64
C TRP A 911 -17.93 -24.94 -9.48
N ASN A 912 -17.36 -25.95 -10.16
CA ASN A 912 -15.94 -26.31 -10.06
C ASN A 912 -15.44 -26.50 -8.61
N ASN A 913 -16.29 -26.95 -7.69
CA ASN A 913 -15.92 -27.18 -6.30
C ASN A 913 -15.17 -28.51 -6.18
N LEU A 914 -13.83 -28.45 -6.19
CA LEU A 914 -12.95 -29.64 -6.22
C LEU A 914 -13.19 -30.58 -5.03
N ARG A 915 -13.40 -30.03 -3.83
CA ARG A 915 -13.66 -30.82 -2.61
C ARG A 915 -14.94 -31.62 -2.75
N SER A 916 -15.96 -31.02 -3.37
CA SER A 916 -17.25 -31.66 -3.62
C SER A 916 -17.21 -32.73 -4.66
N GLN A 917 -16.52 -32.45 -5.75
CA GLN A 917 -16.27 -33.45 -6.77
C GLN A 917 -15.56 -34.66 -6.15
N LEU A 918 -14.57 -34.45 -5.29
CA LEU A 918 -13.82 -35.52 -4.64
C LEU A 918 -14.70 -36.42 -3.77
N HIS A 919 -15.43 -35.85 -2.81
CA HIS A 919 -16.27 -36.63 -1.89
C HIS A 919 -17.40 -37.40 -2.60
N ILE A 920 -18.00 -36.78 -3.62
CA ILE A 920 -19.05 -37.43 -4.42
C ILE A 920 -18.45 -38.54 -5.29
N THR A 921 -17.26 -38.31 -5.86
CA THR A 921 -16.53 -39.31 -6.65
C THR A 921 -16.13 -40.52 -5.80
N GLU A 922 -15.64 -40.30 -4.59
CA GLU A 922 -15.36 -41.39 -3.63
C GLU A 922 -16.62 -42.21 -3.35
N SER A 923 -17.75 -41.53 -3.12
CA SER A 923 -19.05 -42.18 -2.88
C SER A 923 -19.52 -42.99 -4.09
N LEU A 924 -19.32 -42.48 -5.32
CA LEU A 924 -19.62 -43.17 -6.58
C LEU A 924 -18.70 -44.37 -6.80
N CYS A 925 -17.41 -44.25 -6.52
CA CYS A 925 -16.44 -45.35 -6.56
C CYS A 925 -16.84 -46.47 -5.58
N HIS A 926 -17.25 -46.12 -4.37
CA HIS A 926 -17.78 -47.08 -3.40
C HIS A 926 -19.06 -47.76 -3.89
N PHE A 927 -19.98 -46.98 -4.47
CA PHE A 927 -21.23 -47.48 -5.02
C PHE A 927 -21.00 -48.51 -6.14
N TYR A 928 -20.14 -48.20 -7.12
CA TYR A 928 -19.87 -49.09 -8.26
C TYR A 928 -18.96 -50.28 -7.94
N SER A 929 -18.24 -50.25 -6.82
CA SER A 929 -17.43 -51.39 -6.37
C SER A 929 -18.22 -52.37 -5.50
N LYS A 930 -19.13 -51.88 -4.63
CA LYS A 930 -19.81 -52.72 -3.63
C LYS A 930 -21.31 -52.90 -3.83
N VAL A 931 -22.02 -51.90 -4.36
CA VAL A 931 -23.50 -51.90 -4.43
C VAL A 931 -23.99 -52.37 -5.79
N SER A 932 -23.47 -51.77 -6.87
CA SER A 932 -23.81 -52.12 -8.25
C SER A 932 -22.52 -52.34 -9.05
N PRO A 933 -21.95 -53.57 -9.04
CA PRO A 933 -20.66 -53.86 -9.65
C PRO A 933 -20.62 -53.49 -11.14
N ASN A 934 -19.92 -52.42 -11.47
CA ASN A 934 -19.66 -52.01 -12.85
C ASN A 934 -18.21 -51.54 -12.98
N LEU A 935 -17.37 -52.42 -13.53
CA LEU A 935 -15.94 -52.21 -13.63
C LEU A 935 -15.58 -50.99 -14.49
N GLN A 936 -16.31 -50.79 -15.60
CA GLN A 936 -16.08 -49.67 -16.50
C GLN A 936 -16.37 -48.32 -15.82
N ALA A 937 -17.51 -48.21 -15.13
CA ALA A 937 -17.85 -47.00 -14.40
C ALA A 937 -16.86 -46.73 -13.25
N CYS A 938 -16.46 -47.77 -12.52
CA CYS A 938 -15.48 -47.65 -11.44
C CYS A 938 -14.14 -47.10 -11.93
N ILE A 939 -13.66 -47.53 -13.11
CA ILE A 939 -12.46 -46.99 -13.75
C ILE A 939 -12.64 -45.51 -14.08
N THR A 940 -13.75 -45.12 -14.73
CA THR A 940 -13.96 -43.71 -15.11
C THR A 940 -13.97 -42.75 -13.90
N TYR A 941 -14.56 -43.15 -12.78
CA TYR A 941 -14.57 -42.32 -11.57
C TYR A 941 -13.21 -42.32 -10.86
N HIS A 942 -12.43 -43.40 -10.90
CA HIS A 942 -11.05 -43.39 -10.39
C HIS A 942 -10.11 -42.55 -11.27
N GLU A 943 -10.29 -42.54 -12.60
CA GLU A 943 -9.56 -41.61 -13.48
C GLU A 943 -9.86 -40.16 -13.12
N HIS A 944 -11.14 -39.85 -12.87
CA HIS A 944 -11.53 -38.52 -12.39
C HIS A 944 -10.92 -38.21 -11.01
N TRP A 945 -10.92 -39.16 -10.08
CA TRP A 945 -10.27 -39.03 -8.77
C TRP A 945 -8.78 -38.69 -8.91
N VAL A 946 -8.03 -39.39 -9.78
CA VAL A 946 -6.61 -39.08 -10.06
C VAL A 946 -6.47 -37.65 -10.59
N SER A 947 -7.33 -37.23 -11.51
CA SER A 947 -7.32 -35.84 -12.02
C SER A 947 -7.60 -34.80 -10.92
N LEU A 948 -8.50 -35.11 -9.98
CA LEU A 948 -8.79 -34.24 -8.83
C LEU A 948 -7.60 -34.19 -7.86
N ALA A 949 -6.97 -35.32 -7.55
CA ALA A 949 -5.79 -35.38 -6.70
C ALA A 949 -4.63 -34.55 -7.26
N GLN A 950 -4.43 -34.60 -8.58
CA GLN A 950 -3.45 -33.74 -9.27
C GLN A 950 -3.77 -32.25 -9.15
N LYS A 951 -5.03 -31.86 -9.30
CA LYS A 951 -5.47 -30.46 -9.13
C LYS A 951 -5.32 -29.99 -7.68
N LEU A 952 -5.51 -30.88 -6.71
CA LEU A 952 -5.31 -30.60 -5.28
C LEU A 952 -3.84 -30.68 -4.84
N GLN A 953 -2.94 -31.12 -5.73
CA GLN A 953 -1.51 -31.35 -5.45
C GLN A 953 -1.25 -32.37 -4.33
N ASP A 954 -2.20 -33.27 -4.08
CA ASP A 954 -2.07 -34.34 -3.08
C ASP A 954 -1.47 -35.60 -3.72
N ARG A 955 -0.16 -35.79 -3.54
CA ARG A 955 0.57 -36.91 -4.12
C ARG A 955 0.23 -38.25 -3.48
N GLU A 956 -0.10 -38.27 -2.19
CA GLU A 956 -0.43 -39.53 -1.51
C GLU A 956 -1.79 -40.05 -2.00
N MET A 957 -2.76 -39.14 -2.14
CA MET A 957 -4.05 -39.47 -2.74
C MET A 957 -3.91 -39.88 -4.21
N GLU A 958 -3.07 -39.18 -4.99
CA GLU A 958 -2.78 -39.53 -6.38
C GLU A 958 -2.20 -40.95 -6.50
N ASP A 959 -1.23 -41.30 -5.65
CA ASP A 959 -0.58 -42.60 -5.65
C ASP A 959 -1.56 -43.72 -5.23
N ASN A 960 -2.35 -43.50 -4.18
CA ASN A 960 -3.38 -44.45 -3.74
C ASN A 960 -4.47 -44.67 -4.80
N ALA A 961 -4.94 -43.60 -5.43
CA ALA A 961 -5.93 -43.67 -6.50
C ALA A 961 -5.36 -44.39 -7.73
N ARG A 962 -4.10 -44.13 -8.10
CA ARG A 962 -3.39 -44.82 -9.20
C ARG A 962 -3.15 -46.30 -8.92
N GLN A 963 -2.79 -46.65 -7.69
CA GLN A 963 -2.61 -48.04 -7.30
C GLN A 963 -3.92 -48.81 -7.43
N THR A 964 -5.02 -48.21 -6.97
CA THR A 964 -6.37 -48.79 -7.10
C THR A 964 -6.80 -48.89 -8.58
N LEU A 965 -6.53 -47.85 -9.37
CA LEU A 965 -6.78 -47.85 -10.82
C LEU A 965 -6.00 -48.98 -11.53
N SER A 966 -4.74 -49.21 -11.15
CA SER A 966 -3.93 -50.30 -11.70
C SER A 966 -4.53 -51.68 -11.40
N GLN A 967 -5.03 -51.90 -10.18
CA GLN A 967 -5.72 -53.13 -9.80
C GLN A 967 -7.02 -53.32 -10.61
N LEU A 968 -7.78 -52.25 -10.85
CA LEU A 968 -9.01 -52.30 -11.64
C LEU A 968 -8.75 -52.64 -13.11
N TYR A 969 -7.69 -52.08 -13.73
CA TYR A 969 -7.30 -52.47 -15.09
C TYR A 969 -6.79 -53.91 -15.18
N GLN A 970 -6.07 -54.40 -14.16
CA GLN A 970 -5.66 -55.80 -14.09
C GLN A 970 -6.88 -56.73 -14.04
N ALA A 971 -7.89 -56.39 -13.23
CA ALA A 971 -9.15 -57.13 -13.16
C ALA A 971 -9.89 -57.16 -14.51
N LEU A 972 -9.87 -56.04 -15.25
CA LEU A 972 -10.48 -55.93 -16.59
C LEU A 972 -9.74 -56.78 -17.65
N GLY A 973 -8.42 -56.96 -17.49
CA GLY A 973 -7.60 -57.81 -18.34
C GLY A 973 -7.65 -59.32 -18.01
N THR A 974 -8.24 -59.71 -16.87
CA THR A 974 -8.35 -61.12 -16.43
C THR A 974 -9.71 -61.77 -16.67
N SER A 975 -10.71 -61.04 -17.19
CA SER A 975 -12.01 -61.62 -17.56
C SER A 975 -12.01 -62.11 -19.01
N GLU A 976 -11.50 -63.32 -19.24
CA GLU A 976 -11.80 -64.13 -20.43
C GLU A 976 -12.69 -65.33 -20.07
#